data_AF-C5FP53-F1
#
_entry.id   AF-C5FP53-F1
#
_cell.length_a   1.000
_cell.length_b   1.000
_cell.length_c   1.000
_cell.angle_alpha   90.00
_cell.angle_beta   90.00
_cell.angle_gamma   90.00
#
_symmetry.space_group_name_H-M   'P 1'
#
loop_
_entity.id
_entity.type
_entity.pdbx_description
1 polymer ?
#
loop_
_entity_poly.entity_id
_entity_poly.type
_entity_poly.pdbx_seq_one_letter_code
_entity_poly.pdbx_strand_id
1 'polypeptide(L)'
;MATPSVKSSSPNDGFSATWQAAIDRYYDELKDIEHNLWNVHSSEELLDKIRTQSLWNFKRLEPILVSFNDFAAIITLAAGMNNQAMAVIWGSIRLILELANPVPRELLDMFDEMGRAFPRFCRDKPELPLTSGLENALLSIYTEIILLCAHSISYFRNNPNPGRREVWSTFSTGVSQRILRIQIYSRLADEAADMTRLSGESKSSDTVTAMENLQIIRLHPTRMNIPCYMIPYAGNVKSFGRSTEVEILRIFLDPNKSRENLKAIAICGTDGIGKSQLALHYVNKAMDSYDVVVWIPAETKIKMTSALSKFAAKLGLPQAEGNEGDYRSIQIVRDWLNTSRKTFLLIFDNVKQHNLLDEIWPTSVRGSIVITCRPYSLALKRTSEIINLSCFGVERDMEVFYSLIGQRPSNDMDLIAAKELLQLLGGLPLAIAQVGKYMNDCVILAFFDPKLISESILSDKRAGITDPRLEFLYDDSEFRAAVAGLTEAALVNHLPTHKAISIHRLIQQFTAFSRLSMNEAGSFFKHVIKMLSCSFPNTWNQRSHQQGHGWASWEACRTILPHVSWLIRLTQAHSFPIIDPEFFAELKEQPITGTHFIHFGLNLDIKHSTATYAQAYRILGHIALDMARPKAALSAYFQALTIRELIHGTRSPEMADVYGSIAYSYAEQGKVDDALYYLQKAEDIHNENDPLRMGRAQAIYALTYLRVGRPGDSLNALHHCWKLQNLTEDENTLAAKLLRSVIKMSKGIPEMQAHLARS
;
A
#
# COMPACT_ATOMS: atom_id res chain seq x y z
N MET A 1 54.97 -19.99 -49.43
CA MET A 1 54.39 -19.52 -48.17
C MET A 1 52.89 -19.47 -48.34
N ALA A 2 52.18 -20.44 -47.76
CA ALA A 2 50.72 -20.42 -47.69
C ALA A 2 50.36 -20.94 -46.30
N THR A 3 49.77 -20.06 -45.50
CA THR A 3 49.37 -20.24 -44.10
C THR A 3 48.24 -21.27 -43.97
N PRO A 4 48.19 -22.07 -42.89
CA PRO A 4 47.15 -23.06 -42.71
C PRO A 4 45.85 -22.42 -42.24
N SER A 5 44.74 -22.92 -42.79
CA SER A 5 43.36 -22.54 -42.50
C SER A 5 43.00 -22.80 -41.02
N VAL A 6 42.67 -21.73 -40.30
CA VAL A 6 42.02 -21.81 -38.99
C VAL A 6 40.56 -22.20 -39.20
N LYS A 7 40.18 -23.38 -38.71
CA LYS A 7 38.79 -23.81 -38.58
C LYS A 7 38.05 -22.83 -37.68
N SER A 8 36.92 -22.33 -38.14
CA SER A 8 35.96 -21.55 -37.37
C SER A 8 35.47 -22.36 -36.17
N SER A 9 35.84 -21.96 -34.96
CA SER A 9 35.21 -22.41 -33.72
C SER A 9 33.80 -21.83 -33.64
N SER A 10 32.81 -22.69 -33.46
CA SER A 10 31.41 -22.35 -33.14
C SER A 10 31.32 -21.51 -31.84
N PRO A 11 30.39 -20.54 -31.73
CA PRO A 11 30.31 -19.61 -30.61
C PRO A 11 29.63 -20.18 -29.34
N ASN A 12 29.78 -21.48 -29.05
CA ASN A 12 28.95 -22.19 -28.06
C ASN A 12 29.63 -22.62 -26.75
N ASP A 13 30.84 -22.15 -26.46
CA ASP A 13 31.52 -22.52 -25.21
C ASP A 13 31.59 -21.33 -24.24
N GLY A 14 30.77 -21.36 -23.18
CA GLY A 14 30.97 -20.51 -22.00
C GLY A 14 29.74 -20.02 -21.24
N PHE A 15 28.52 -20.34 -21.66
CA PHE A 15 27.31 -19.89 -20.96
C PHE A 15 26.78 -20.93 -19.97
N SER A 16 26.29 -20.49 -18.82
CA SER A 16 25.44 -21.32 -17.96
C SER A 16 24.23 -21.80 -18.79
N ALA A 17 23.94 -23.10 -18.80
CA ALA A 17 22.88 -23.70 -19.62
C ALA A 17 21.51 -23.02 -19.43
N THR A 18 21.28 -22.40 -18.26
CA THR A 18 20.04 -21.69 -17.92
C THR A 18 19.91 -20.33 -18.60
N TRP A 19 21.01 -19.58 -18.72
CA TRP A 19 21.02 -18.31 -19.42
C TRP A 19 20.93 -18.51 -20.94
N GLN A 20 21.50 -19.60 -21.45
CA GLN A 20 21.44 -19.91 -22.89
C GLN A 20 20.00 -20.25 -23.28
N ALA A 21 19.30 -21.02 -22.44
CA ALA A 21 17.89 -21.31 -22.63
C ALA A 21 17.00 -20.05 -22.64
N ALA A 22 17.37 -18.97 -21.94
CA ALA A 22 16.65 -17.70 -22.00
C ALA A 22 16.86 -17.00 -23.35
N ILE A 23 18.10 -16.99 -23.85
CA ILE A 23 18.45 -16.44 -25.16
C ILE A 23 17.79 -17.26 -26.29
N ASP A 24 17.77 -18.58 -26.18
CA ASP A 24 17.12 -19.46 -27.16
C ASP A 24 15.60 -19.17 -27.24
N ARG A 25 14.94 -18.96 -26.09
CA ARG A 25 13.52 -18.53 -26.04
C ARG A 25 13.28 -17.18 -26.71
N TYR A 26 14.22 -16.25 -26.57
CA TYR A 26 14.17 -14.95 -27.24
C TYR A 26 14.22 -15.12 -28.77
N TYR A 27 15.08 -16.00 -29.28
CA TYR A 27 15.16 -16.28 -30.71
C TYR A 27 13.93 -17.06 -31.24
N ASP A 28 13.38 -17.98 -30.46
CA ASP A 28 12.12 -18.67 -30.78
C ASP A 28 10.96 -17.68 -30.98
N GLU A 29 10.90 -16.62 -30.16
CA GLU A 29 9.86 -15.59 -30.25
C GLU A 29 10.03 -14.67 -31.48
N LEU A 30 11.26 -14.58 -32.04
CA LEU A 30 11.59 -13.75 -33.20
C LEU A 30 11.43 -14.45 -34.57
N LYS A 31 11.22 -15.78 -34.60
CA LYS A 31 10.93 -16.59 -35.81
C LYS A 31 11.81 -16.25 -37.03
N ASP A 32 13.13 -16.37 -36.85
CA ASP A 32 14.19 -16.14 -37.85
C ASP A 32 14.13 -14.78 -38.56
N ILE A 33 14.99 -13.82 -38.15
CA ILE A 33 15.73 -12.85 -38.98
C ILE A 33 16.47 -11.86 -38.06
N GLU A 34 17.80 -12.03 -38.04
CA GLU A 34 18.92 -11.05 -38.04
C GLU A 34 20.08 -11.53 -37.15
N HIS A 35 21.08 -12.14 -37.79
CA HIS A 35 22.38 -12.45 -37.17
C HIS A 35 23.20 -11.20 -36.77
N ASN A 36 22.67 -9.98 -36.95
CA ASN A 36 23.36 -8.71 -36.77
C ASN A 36 23.04 -7.98 -35.46
N LEU A 37 22.26 -8.56 -34.54
CA LEU A 37 21.99 -7.96 -33.22
C LEU A 37 23.28 -7.76 -32.39
N TRP A 38 24.32 -8.56 -32.65
CA TRP A 38 25.55 -8.59 -31.87
C TRP A 38 26.50 -7.42 -32.11
N ASN A 39 26.17 -6.43 -32.94
CA ASN A 39 27.11 -5.38 -33.34
C ASN A 39 27.11 -4.14 -32.43
N VAL A 40 26.40 -4.18 -31.29
CA VAL A 40 26.35 -3.08 -30.31
C VAL A 40 26.53 -3.69 -28.93
N HIS A 41 27.67 -3.39 -28.28
CA HIS A 41 28.05 -3.99 -27.02
C HIS A 41 27.91 -3.03 -25.82
N SER A 42 27.72 -1.73 -26.07
CA SER A 42 27.59 -0.73 -25.02
C SER A 42 26.53 0.34 -25.31
N SER A 43 26.08 1.00 -24.25
CA SER A 43 25.21 2.18 -24.33
C SER A 43 25.85 3.34 -25.10
N GLU A 44 27.17 3.48 -25.03
CA GLU A 44 27.95 4.51 -25.74
C GLU A 44 28.02 4.24 -27.25
N GLU A 45 28.26 2.99 -27.67
CA GLU A 45 28.22 2.59 -29.09
C GLU A 45 26.82 2.75 -29.68
N LEU A 46 25.79 2.49 -28.87
CA LEU A 46 24.40 2.72 -29.23
C LEU A 46 24.16 4.22 -29.45
N LEU A 47 24.53 5.07 -28.49
CA LEU A 47 24.37 6.52 -28.58
C LEU A 47 25.13 7.14 -29.75
N ASP A 48 26.32 6.65 -30.10
CA ASP A 48 27.12 7.16 -31.22
C ASP A 48 26.50 6.82 -32.59
N LYS A 49 26.04 5.58 -32.76
CA LYS A 49 25.29 5.14 -33.96
C LYS A 49 23.95 5.86 -34.13
N ILE A 50 23.35 6.28 -33.02
CA ILE A 50 22.08 7.02 -32.97
C ILE A 50 22.29 8.50 -33.28
N ARG A 51 23.37 9.12 -32.75
CA ARG A 51 23.72 10.54 -32.99
C ARG A 51 24.01 10.85 -34.45
N THR A 52 24.58 9.89 -35.19
CA THR A 52 24.84 10.03 -36.62
C THR A 52 23.57 10.04 -37.49
N GLN A 53 22.41 9.62 -36.98
CA GLN A 53 21.13 9.54 -37.72
C GLN A 53 20.17 10.74 -37.51
N SER A 54 20.61 11.81 -36.83
CA SER A 54 20.02 13.17 -36.70
C SER A 54 18.54 13.38 -36.30
N LEU A 55 17.73 12.33 -36.13
CA LEU A 55 16.25 12.46 -36.05
C LEU A 55 15.63 12.32 -34.64
N TRP A 56 16.42 12.09 -33.57
CA TRP A 56 15.86 11.69 -32.26
C TRP A 56 15.96 12.77 -31.19
N ASN A 57 15.03 12.77 -30.23
CA ASN A 57 15.06 13.70 -29.09
C ASN A 57 15.98 13.15 -27.97
N PHE A 58 17.29 13.29 -28.16
CA PHE A 58 18.34 12.63 -27.36
C PHE A 58 18.27 12.89 -25.85
N LYS A 59 17.71 14.04 -25.42
CA LYS A 59 17.68 14.46 -24.00
C LYS A 59 16.87 13.54 -23.08
N ARG A 60 15.84 12.85 -23.59
CA ARG A 60 15.04 11.91 -22.77
C ARG A 60 15.63 10.51 -22.74
N LEU A 61 16.39 10.11 -23.75
CA LEU A 61 16.89 8.75 -23.88
C LEU A 61 18.12 8.50 -23.00
N GLU A 62 18.97 9.51 -22.83
CA GLU A 62 20.22 9.43 -22.06
C GLU A 62 20.03 8.92 -20.60
N PRO A 63 19.16 9.51 -19.75
CA PRO A 63 18.96 9.00 -18.39
C PRO A 63 18.32 7.59 -18.34
N ILE A 64 17.53 7.24 -19.36
CA ILE A 64 16.95 5.90 -19.48
C ILE A 64 18.07 4.88 -19.73
N LEU A 65 18.96 5.14 -20.69
CA LEU A 65 20.05 4.21 -21.03
C LEU A 65 21.04 4.02 -19.87
N VAL A 66 21.23 5.01 -19.00
CA VAL A 66 22.04 4.86 -17.77
C VAL A 66 21.51 3.73 -16.88
N SER A 67 20.20 3.69 -16.64
CA SER A 67 19.59 2.63 -15.82
C SER A 67 19.75 1.23 -16.41
N PHE A 68 19.71 1.12 -17.74
CA PHE A 68 19.97 -0.14 -18.45
C PHE A 68 21.45 -0.52 -18.40
N ASN A 69 22.36 0.46 -18.38
CA ASN A 69 23.79 0.23 -18.28
C ASN A 69 24.19 -0.36 -16.91
N ASP A 70 23.64 0.19 -15.83
CA ASP A 70 23.87 -0.31 -14.46
C ASP A 70 23.42 -1.77 -14.33
N PHE A 71 22.24 -2.08 -14.87
CA PHE A 71 21.73 -3.45 -14.88
C PHE A 71 22.56 -4.38 -15.77
N ALA A 72 22.93 -3.93 -16.97
CA ALA A 72 23.70 -4.72 -17.92
C ALA A 72 25.10 -5.08 -17.39
N ALA A 73 25.76 -4.18 -16.65
CA ALA A 73 27.03 -4.46 -15.99
C ALA A 73 26.93 -5.62 -14.98
N ILE A 74 25.82 -5.71 -14.25
CA ILE A 74 25.58 -6.77 -13.26
C ILE A 74 25.25 -8.10 -13.92
N ILE A 75 24.52 -8.07 -15.03
CA ILE A 75 24.28 -9.28 -15.83
C ILE A 75 25.58 -9.85 -16.38
N THR A 76 26.54 -9.00 -16.77
CA THR A 76 27.87 -9.45 -17.21
C THR A 76 28.66 -10.12 -16.11
N LEU A 77 28.54 -9.64 -14.87
CA LEU A 77 29.11 -10.31 -13.70
C LEU A 77 28.41 -11.66 -13.43
N ALA A 78 27.08 -11.70 -13.59
CA ALA A 78 26.23 -12.87 -13.30
C ALA A 78 26.38 -14.00 -14.33
N ALA A 79 26.46 -13.68 -15.62
CA ALA A 79 26.52 -14.64 -16.72
C ALA A 79 27.94 -15.18 -16.97
N GLY A 80 28.94 -14.75 -16.19
CA GLY A 80 30.36 -14.85 -16.53
C GLY A 80 30.73 -13.80 -17.58
N MET A 81 32.02 -13.43 -17.66
CA MET A 81 32.59 -12.26 -18.40
C MET A 81 32.35 -12.22 -19.93
N ASN A 82 31.14 -12.48 -20.40
CA ASN A 82 30.79 -12.70 -21.78
C ASN A 82 29.80 -11.61 -22.23
N ASN A 83 30.29 -10.69 -23.09
CA ASN A 83 29.57 -9.47 -23.51
C ASN A 83 28.33 -9.74 -24.40
N GLN A 84 28.03 -11.01 -24.67
CA GLN A 84 26.88 -11.43 -25.47
C GLN A 84 25.55 -11.08 -24.79
N ALA A 85 25.40 -11.31 -23.48
CA ALA A 85 24.14 -11.02 -22.78
C ALA A 85 23.72 -9.54 -22.90
N MET A 86 24.69 -8.63 -22.83
CA MET A 86 24.49 -7.18 -23.03
C MET A 86 24.13 -6.84 -24.47
N ALA A 87 24.80 -7.49 -25.43
CA ALA A 87 24.59 -7.23 -26.85
C ALA A 87 23.16 -7.53 -27.29
N VAL A 88 22.49 -8.53 -26.70
CA VAL A 88 21.08 -8.82 -26.95
C VAL A 88 20.20 -7.64 -26.52
N ILE A 89 20.44 -7.07 -25.34
CA ILE A 89 19.66 -5.93 -24.83
C ILE A 89 19.88 -4.70 -25.72
N TRP A 90 21.13 -4.32 -25.98
CA TRP A 90 21.44 -3.12 -26.75
C TRP A 90 21.05 -3.23 -28.22
N GLY A 91 21.28 -4.39 -28.84
CA GLY A 91 20.84 -4.69 -30.20
C GLY A 91 19.32 -4.63 -30.35
N SER A 92 18.59 -5.12 -29.34
CA SER A 92 17.12 -5.05 -29.33
C SER A 92 16.60 -3.63 -29.21
N ILE A 93 17.11 -2.84 -28.27
CA ILE A 93 16.69 -1.44 -28.07
C ILE A 93 16.94 -0.64 -29.34
N ARG A 94 18.11 -0.83 -29.98
CA ARG A 94 18.41 -0.21 -31.28
C ARG A 94 17.36 -0.54 -32.33
N LEU A 95 17.08 -1.83 -32.51
CA LEU A 95 16.16 -2.31 -33.53
C LEU A 95 14.72 -1.81 -33.29
N ILE A 96 14.28 -1.76 -32.03
CA ILE A 96 12.98 -1.19 -31.66
C ILE A 96 12.91 0.28 -32.05
N LEU A 97 13.95 1.07 -31.76
CA LEU A 97 13.99 2.49 -32.10
C LEU A 97 14.04 2.74 -33.61
N GLU A 98 14.75 1.90 -34.37
CA GLU A 98 14.78 1.95 -35.85
C GLU A 98 13.40 1.62 -36.45
N LEU A 99 12.72 0.58 -35.94
CA LEU A 99 11.40 0.16 -36.42
C LEU A 99 10.28 1.11 -36.02
N ALA A 100 10.41 1.77 -34.86
CA ALA A 100 9.38 2.67 -34.33
C ALA A 100 9.49 4.10 -34.87
N ASN A 101 10.25 4.39 -35.93
CA ASN A 101 10.49 5.75 -36.42
C ASN A 101 9.25 6.35 -37.15
N PRO A 102 8.65 7.47 -36.69
CA PRO A 102 9.06 8.33 -35.57
C PRO A 102 8.65 7.77 -34.20
N VAL A 103 9.62 7.75 -33.27
CA VAL A 103 9.49 7.09 -31.96
C VAL A 103 8.32 7.68 -31.15
N PRO A 104 7.29 6.88 -30.80
CA PRO A 104 6.18 7.33 -29.97
C PRO A 104 6.65 7.81 -28.60
N ARG A 105 6.01 8.85 -28.04
CA ARG A 105 6.34 9.32 -26.68
C ARG A 105 6.06 8.25 -25.63
N GLU A 106 4.98 7.53 -25.84
CA GLU A 106 4.51 6.44 -25.00
C GLU A 106 5.54 5.30 -24.95
N LEU A 107 6.26 5.03 -26.04
CA LEU A 107 7.34 4.04 -26.05
C LEU A 107 8.52 4.48 -25.17
N LEU A 108 8.86 5.78 -25.18
CA LEU A 108 9.89 6.33 -24.29
C LEU A 108 9.45 6.30 -22.83
N ASP A 109 8.18 6.57 -22.54
CA ASP A 109 7.61 6.50 -21.20
C ASP A 109 7.66 5.05 -20.67
N MET A 110 7.44 4.06 -21.54
CA MET A 110 7.54 2.64 -21.21
C MET A 110 8.99 2.20 -20.92
N PHE A 111 9.97 2.67 -21.69
CA PHE A 111 11.39 2.40 -21.38
C PHE A 111 11.84 3.08 -20.08
N ASP A 112 11.35 4.28 -19.80
CA ASP A 112 11.59 4.99 -18.53
C ASP A 112 10.96 4.24 -17.34
N GLU A 113 9.74 3.72 -17.49
CA GLU A 113 9.09 2.88 -16.47
C GLU A 113 9.85 1.56 -16.24
N MET A 114 10.35 0.94 -17.31
CA MET A 114 11.17 -0.26 -17.25
C MET A 114 12.51 -0.01 -16.57
N GLY A 115 13.19 1.09 -16.88
CA GLY A 115 14.43 1.50 -16.23
C GLY A 115 14.26 1.75 -14.73
N ARG A 116 13.12 2.36 -14.33
CA ARG A 116 12.73 2.51 -12.92
C ARG A 116 12.39 1.19 -12.22
N ALA A 117 12.01 0.17 -12.97
CA ALA A 117 11.64 -1.14 -12.44
C ALA A 117 12.85 -2.04 -12.12
N PHE A 118 14.07 -1.66 -12.50
CA PHE A 118 15.28 -2.44 -12.18
C PHE A 118 15.60 -2.44 -10.67
N PRO A 119 16.32 -3.48 -10.18
CA PRO A 119 16.67 -3.59 -8.77
C PRO A 119 17.42 -2.35 -8.29
N ARG A 120 17.12 -1.90 -7.07
CA ARG A 120 17.77 -0.73 -6.47
C ARG A 120 19.24 -1.00 -6.21
N PHE A 121 19.59 -2.22 -5.81
CA PHE A 121 20.98 -2.56 -5.51
C PHE A 121 21.92 -2.35 -6.70
N CYS A 122 21.40 -2.37 -7.93
CA CYS A 122 22.18 -2.12 -9.13
C CYS A 122 22.80 -0.72 -9.19
N ARG A 123 22.17 0.27 -8.52
CA ARG A 123 22.65 1.65 -8.46
C ARG A 123 23.60 1.90 -7.28
N ASP A 124 23.43 1.17 -6.18
CA ASP A 124 24.04 1.52 -4.90
C ASP A 124 25.40 0.83 -4.67
N LYS A 125 25.66 -0.37 -5.20
CA LYS A 125 26.93 -1.10 -5.09
C LYS A 125 26.92 -2.41 -5.91
N PRO A 126 27.68 -2.53 -7.02
CA PRO A 126 27.66 -3.71 -7.90
C PRO A 126 28.46 -4.92 -7.39
N GLU A 127 29.33 -4.75 -6.40
CA GLU A 127 30.23 -5.81 -5.89
C GLU A 127 29.57 -6.69 -4.81
N LEU A 128 28.49 -7.39 -5.16
CA LEU A 128 27.85 -8.38 -4.31
C LEU A 128 28.20 -9.81 -4.77
N PRO A 129 28.50 -10.75 -3.85
CA PRO A 129 28.71 -12.13 -4.23
C PRO A 129 27.40 -12.70 -4.80
N LEU A 130 27.48 -13.27 -6.01
CA LEU A 130 26.35 -13.90 -6.70
C LEU A 130 25.92 -15.16 -5.97
N THR A 131 24.90 -15.03 -5.12
CA THR A 131 24.20 -16.17 -4.54
C THR A 131 23.26 -16.79 -5.57
N SER A 132 22.96 -18.09 -5.46
CA SER A 132 22.03 -18.77 -6.37
C SER A 132 20.63 -18.14 -6.38
N GLY A 133 20.20 -17.55 -5.26
CA GLY A 133 18.93 -16.79 -5.20
C GLY A 133 18.99 -15.50 -6.02
N LEU A 134 20.09 -14.74 -5.91
CA LEU A 134 20.30 -13.51 -6.66
C LEU A 134 20.48 -13.79 -8.16
N GLU A 135 21.24 -14.82 -8.53
CA GLU A 135 21.44 -15.23 -9.91
C GLU A 135 20.11 -15.63 -10.59
N ASN A 136 19.27 -16.42 -9.92
CA ASN A 136 17.96 -16.81 -10.45
C ASN A 136 17.01 -15.61 -10.63
N ALA A 137 17.03 -14.66 -9.69
CA ALA A 137 16.24 -13.44 -9.79
C ALA A 137 16.72 -12.57 -10.96
N LEU A 138 18.03 -12.38 -11.10
CA LEU A 138 18.64 -11.66 -12.23
C LEU A 138 18.34 -12.31 -13.58
N LEU A 139 18.43 -13.64 -13.67
CA LEU A 139 18.07 -14.40 -14.87
C LEU A 139 16.58 -14.23 -15.22
N SER A 140 15.70 -14.21 -14.22
CA SER A 140 14.26 -14.00 -14.42
C SER A 140 13.95 -12.59 -14.94
N ILE A 141 14.62 -11.57 -14.40
CA ILE A 141 14.53 -10.19 -14.89
C ILE A 141 15.05 -10.11 -16.33
N TYR A 142 16.25 -10.64 -16.58
CA TYR A 142 16.87 -10.66 -17.90
C TYR A 142 15.96 -11.33 -18.94
N THR A 143 15.35 -12.47 -18.59
CA THR A 143 14.40 -13.18 -19.45
C THR A 143 13.19 -12.31 -19.79
N GLU A 144 12.57 -11.64 -18.82
CA GLU A 144 11.42 -10.77 -19.11
C GLU A 144 11.81 -9.55 -19.96
N ILE A 145 13.02 -9.00 -19.79
CA ILE A 145 13.56 -7.89 -20.61
C ILE A 145 13.69 -8.32 -22.07
N ILE A 146 14.38 -9.43 -22.34
CA ILE A 146 14.62 -9.87 -23.72
C ILE A 146 13.31 -10.28 -24.40
N LEU A 147 12.37 -10.92 -23.70
CA LEU A 147 11.06 -11.25 -24.27
C LEU A 147 10.18 -10.01 -24.50
N LEU A 148 10.27 -8.98 -23.65
CA LEU A 148 9.64 -7.68 -23.89
C LEU A 148 10.22 -7.01 -25.13
N CYS A 149 11.54 -7.10 -25.31
CA CYS A 149 12.23 -6.64 -26.51
C CYS A 149 11.74 -7.39 -27.77
N ALA A 150 11.67 -8.72 -27.73
CA ALA A 150 11.15 -9.53 -28.85
C ALA A 150 9.69 -9.16 -29.19
N HIS A 151 8.83 -9.02 -28.18
CA HIS A 151 7.44 -8.61 -28.36
C HIS A 151 7.33 -7.22 -29.00
N SER A 152 8.19 -6.28 -28.58
CA SER A 152 8.24 -4.92 -29.13
C SER A 152 8.72 -4.91 -30.58
N ILE A 153 9.77 -5.66 -30.91
CA ILE A 153 10.28 -5.82 -32.27
C ILE A 153 9.20 -6.41 -33.17
N SER A 154 8.54 -7.49 -32.74
CA SER A 154 7.45 -8.13 -33.47
C SER A 154 6.28 -7.17 -33.71
N TYR A 155 5.91 -6.38 -32.69
CA TYR A 155 4.85 -5.39 -32.81
C TYR A 155 5.15 -4.32 -33.87
N PHE A 156 6.32 -3.65 -33.77
CA PHE A 156 6.66 -2.55 -34.69
C PHE A 156 6.97 -3.04 -36.10
N ARG A 157 7.50 -4.26 -36.27
CA ARG A 157 7.65 -4.90 -37.61
C ARG A 157 6.30 -5.08 -38.29
N ASN A 158 5.31 -5.58 -37.56
CA ASN A 158 3.98 -5.86 -38.10
C ASN A 158 3.08 -4.62 -38.20
N ASN A 159 3.46 -3.51 -37.55
CA ASN A 159 2.67 -2.28 -37.48
C ASN A 159 3.54 -1.04 -37.73
N PRO A 160 3.95 -0.77 -38.99
CA PRO A 160 4.80 0.38 -39.33
C PRO A 160 4.12 1.75 -39.08
N ASN A 161 2.81 1.79 -38.81
CA ASN A 161 2.08 2.98 -38.39
C ASN A 161 1.46 2.76 -36.99
N PRO A 162 2.16 3.13 -35.90
CA PRO A 162 1.75 2.78 -34.52
C PRO A 162 0.50 3.51 -33.99
N GLY A 163 -0.11 4.42 -34.76
CA GLY A 163 -1.20 5.30 -34.32
C GLY A 163 -2.62 4.69 -34.21
N ARG A 164 -2.81 3.38 -34.47
CA ARG A 164 -4.12 2.73 -34.30
C ARG A 164 -4.35 2.38 -32.81
N ARG A 165 -5.27 3.12 -32.15
CA ARG A 165 -5.58 3.00 -30.71
C ARG A 165 -5.83 1.57 -30.23
N GLU A 166 -6.56 0.76 -30.99
CA GLU A 166 -6.94 -0.59 -30.57
C GLU A 166 -5.72 -1.54 -30.50
N VAL A 167 -4.86 -1.53 -31.52
CA VAL A 167 -3.66 -2.37 -31.60
C VAL A 167 -2.59 -1.91 -30.59
N TRP A 168 -2.49 -0.60 -30.38
CA TRP A 168 -1.62 -0.01 -29.34
C TRP A 168 -2.08 -0.39 -27.93
N SER A 169 -3.39 -0.44 -27.66
CA SER A 169 -3.93 -0.80 -26.34
C SER A 169 -3.57 -2.24 -25.92
N THR A 170 -3.62 -3.18 -26.86
CA THR A 170 -3.23 -4.57 -26.61
C THR A 170 -1.74 -4.70 -26.38
N PHE A 171 -0.91 -4.01 -27.17
CA PHE A 171 0.54 -3.98 -27.01
C PHE A 171 0.96 -3.36 -25.68
N SER A 172 0.46 -2.17 -25.36
CA SER A 172 0.76 -1.48 -24.10
C SER A 172 0.33 -2.29 -22.88
N THR A 173 -0.84 -2.94 -22.91
CA THR A 173 -1.28 -3.85 -21.84
C THR A 173 -0.30 -5.01 -21.64
N GLY A 174 0.15 -5.63 -22.74
CA GLY A 174 1.13 -6.73 -22.69
C GLY A 174 2.49 -6.28 -22.14
N VAL A 175 2.93 -5.08 -22.48
CA VAL A 175 4.18 -4.52 -21.94
C VAL A 175 4.03 -4.15 -20.46
N SER A 176 2.93 -3.51 -20.04
CA SER A 176 2.69 -3.20 -18.62
C SER A 176 2.67 -4.47 -17.75
N GLN A 177 2.11 -5.58 -18.24
CA GLN A 177 2.15 -6.86 -17.53
C GLN A 177 3.57 -7.40 -17.34
N ARG A 178 4.44 -7.26 -18.35
CA ARG A 178 5.85 -7.67 -18.26
C ARG A 178 6.66 -6.73 -17.36
N ILE A 179 6.40 -5.42 -17.39
CA ILE A 179 7.00 -4.45 -16.46
C ILE A 179 6.63 -4.79 -15.00
N LEU A 180 5.37 -5.16 -14.74
CA LEU A 180 4.94 -5.63 -13.41
C LEU A 180 5.71 -6.88 -12.96
N ARG A 181 5.99 -7.83 -13.86
CA ARG A 181 6.83 -9.00 -13.53
C ARG A 181 8.28 -8.61 -13.26
N ILE A 182 8.84 -7.69 -14.04
CA ILE A 182 10.18 -7.12 -13.79
C ILE A 182 10.20 -6.49 -12.39
N GLN A 183 9.20 -5.71 -11.98
CA GLN A 183 9.12 -5.14 -10.64
C GLN A 183 9.08 -6.21 -9.53
N ILE A 184 8.31 -7.28 -9.72
CA ILE A 184 8.24 -8.41 -8.77
C ILE A 184 9.61 -9.08 -8.64
N TYR A 185 10.26 -9.41 -9.76
CA TYR A 185 11.58 -10.06 -9.72
C TYR A 185 12.68 -9.11 -9.22
N SER A 186 12.59 -7.81 -9.51
CA SER A 186 13.50 -6.80 -8.98
C SER A 186 13.40 -6.67 -7.47
N ARG A 187 12.19 -6.80 -6.90
CA ARG A 187 12.02 -6.87 -5.45
C ARG A 187 12.66 -8.12 -4.86
N LEU A 188 12.51 -9.27 -5.50
CA LEU A 188 13.18 -10.51 -5.06
C LEU A 188 14.71 -10.41 -5.16
N ALA A 189 15.21 -9.72 -6.18
CA ALA A 189 16.64 -9.47 -6.35
C ALA A 189 17.17 -8.50 -5.28
N ASP A 190 16.42 -7.43 -4.96
CA ASP A 190 16.73 -6.51 -3.84
C ASP A 190 16.70 -7.25 -2.50
N GLU A 191 15.69 -8.08 -2.24
CA GLU A 191 15.61 -8.89 -1.01
C GLU A 191 16.77 -9.87 -0.91
N ALA A 192 17.15 -10.54 -2.00
CA ALA A 192 18.32 -11.42 -2.04
C ALA A 192 19.64 -10.66 -1.84
N ALA A 193 19.76 -9.47 -2.42
CA ALA A 193 20.91 -8.58 -2.25
C ALA A 193 21.01 -8.05 -0.82
N ASP A 194 19.90 -7.61 -0.21
CA ASP A 194 19.85 -7.11 1.16
C ASP A 194 20.10 -8.22 2.18
N MET A 195 19.60 -9.43 1.94
CA MET A 195 19.96 -10.61 2.73
C MET A 195 21.45 -10.93 2.65
N THR A 196 22.05 -10.75 1.47
CA THR A 196 23.49 -10.90 1.27
C THR A 196 24.28 -9.79 1.99
N ARG A 197 23.80 -8.54 1.95
CA ARG A 197 24.38 -7.39 2.67
C ARG A 197 24.31 -7.57 4.18
N LEU A 198 23.16 -7.93 4.72
CA LEU A 198 22.97 -8.22 6.15
C LEU A 198 23.85 -9.39 6.60
N SER A 199 24.04 -10.40 5.74
CA SER A 199 24.99 -11.49 6.01
C SER A 199 26.45 -11.02 5.95
N GLY A 200 26.77 -10.02 5.11
CA GLY A 200 28.09 -9.42 4.95
C GLY A 200 28.46 -8.41 6.04
N GLU A 201 27.51 -7.62 6.54
CA GLU A 201 27.67 -6.68 7.65
C GLU A 201 27.70 -7.39 9.00
N SER A 202 26.91 -8.47 9.17
CA SER A 202 27.12 -9.43 10.28
C SER A 202 28.52 -10.02 10.20
N LYS A 203 28.97 -10.45 9.02
CA LYS A 203 30.34 -10.94 8.84
C LYS A 203 31.39 -9.86 9.09
N SER A 204 31.21 -8.56 8.80
CA SER A 204 32.28 -7.57 9.03
C SER A 204 32.49 -7.30 10.53
N SER A 205 31.39 -7.11 11.29
CA SER A 205 31.45 -7.00 12.74
C SER A 205 31.95 -8.30 13.37
N ASP A 206 31.41 -9.45 12.93
CA ASP A 206 31.84 -10.77 13.42
C ASP A 206 33.27 -11.12 12.98
N THR A 207 33.80 -10.57 11.88
CA THR A 207 35.20 -10.76 11.44
C THR A 207 36.17 -9.88 12.21
N VAL A 208 35.76 -8.68 12.65
CA VAL A 208 36.59 -7.87 13.55
C VAL A 208 36.64 -8.52 14.94
N THR A 209 35.49 -8.97 15.45
CA THR A 209 35.44 -9.72 16.72
C THR A 209 36.08 -11.11 16.59
N ALA A 210 35.98 -11.77 15.43
CA ALA A 210 36.68 -13.02 15.16
C ALA A 210 38.17 -12.81 14.91
N MET A 211 38.64 -11.67 14.40
CA MET A 211 40.06 -11.34 14.26
C MET A 211 40.69 -11.01 15.62
N GLU A 212 39.95 -10.34 16.51
CA GLU A 212 40.34 -10.18 17.92
C GLU A 212 40.38 -11.53 18.65
N ASN A 213 39.40 -12.42 18.39
CA ASN A 213 39.40 -13.78 18.93
C ASN A 213 40.46 -14.70 18.27
N LEU A 214 40.80 -14.50 17.00
CA LEU A 214 41.82 -15.27 16.27
C LEU A 214 43.24 -14.93 16.73
N GLN A 215 43.48 -13.72 17.27
CA GLN A 215 44.74 -13.41 17.96
C GLN A 215 44.87 -14.13 19.31
N ILE A 216 43.75 -14.49 19.95
CA ILE A 216 43.73 -15.24 21.21
C ILE A 216 43.79 -16.77 21.00
N ILE A 217 43.26 -17.28 19.88
CA ILE A 217 43.16 -18.73 19.60
C ILE A 217 44.51 -19.38 19.18
N ARG A 218 45.52 -18.60 18.77
CA ARG A 218 46.78 -19.17 18.23
C ARG A 218 47.75 -19.78 19.25
N LEU A 219 47.44 -19.80 20.55
CA LEU A 219 48.41 -20.26 21.55
C LEU A 219 48.03 -21.51 22.37
N HIS A 220 46.79 -22.03 22.36
CA HIS A 220 46.43 -23.18 23.23
C HIS A 220 45.59 -24.27 22.53
N PRO A 221 45.80 -25.57 22.86
CA PRO A 221 44.98 -26.67 22.34
C PRO A 221 43.51 -26.48 22.73
N THR A 222 42.63 -26.61 21.74
CA THR A 222 41.22 -26.20 21.71
C THR A 222 40.39 -26.67 22.91
N ARG A 223 40.03 -25.73 23.80
CA ARG A 223 38.90 -25.91 24.73
C ARG A 223 37.61 -25.64 23.96
N MET A 224 36.70 -26.62 23.95
CA MET A 224 35.35 -26.47 23.40
C MET A 224 34.55 -25.43 24.20
N ASN A 225 33.75 -24.61 23.52
CA ASN A 225 32.89 -23.61 24.17
C ASN A 225 31.61 -24.28 24.68
N ILE A 226 31.60 -24.68 25.96
CA ILE A 226 30.45 -25.29 26.64
C ILE A 226 30.20 -24.53 27.96
N PRO A 227 28.96 -24.18 28.31
CA PRO A 227 27.72 -24.50 27.59
C PRO A 227 27.54 -23.71 26.28
N CYS A 228 26.91 -24.33 25.29
CA CYS A 228 26.64 -23.70 23.98
C CYS A 228 25.14 -23.64 23.71
N TYR A 229 24.58 -22.43 23.75
CA TYR A 229 23.16 -22.20 23.50
C TYR A 229 22.95 -21.38 22.22
N MET A 230 22.20 -21.91 21.27
CA MET A 230 21.81 -21.24 20.03
C MET A 230 20.29 -21.27 19.90
N ILE A 231 19.64 -20.21 20.37
CA ILE A 231 18.18 -20.03 20.37
C ILE A 231 17.79 -18.73 19.65
N PRO A 232 16.60 -18.66 19.03
CA PRO A 232 16.23 -17.56 18.15
C PRO A 232 15.90 -16.25 18.90
N TYR A 233 15.53 -16.29 20.19
CA TYR A 233 15.11 -15.10 20.95
C TYR A 233 15.59 -15.15 22.41
N ALA A 234 16.32 -14.13 22.85
CA ALA A 234 16.71 -13.97 24.26
C ALA A 234 15.59 -13.27 25.05
N GLY A 235 14.98 -13.98 26.01
CA GLY A 235 14.63 -13.34 27.29
C GLY A 235 13.20 -12.85 27.57
N ASN A 236 12.22 -12.83 26.66
CA ASN A 236 10.84 -12.45 27.04
C ASN A 236 9.75 -13.09 26.17
N VAL A 237 9.38 -14.34 26.47
CA VAL A 237 8.16 -14.95 25.93
C VAL A 237 7.07 -14.80 26.99
N LYS A 238 6.11 -13.89 26.79
CA LYS A 238 4.87 -13.93 27.57
C LYS A 238 4.25 -15.31 27.36
N SER A 239 4.30 -16.15 28.40
CA SER A 239 3.80 -17.52 28.35
C SER A 239 2.29 -17.50 28.52
N PHE A 240 1.58 -17.74 27.43
CA PHE A 240 0.13 -17.83 27.43
C PHE A 240 -0.29 -19.30 27.56
N GLY A 241 -0.45 -19.75 28.80
CA GLY A 241 -0.92 -21.11 29.11
C GLY A 241 0.04 -22.23 28.68
N ARG A 242 -0.50 -23.47 28.64
CA ARG A 242 0.20 -24.73 28.29
C ARG A 242 1.13 -25.33 29.34
N SER A 243 0.86 -25.05 30.61
CA SER A 243 1.63 -25.59 31.72
C SER A 243 1.63 -27.13 31.73
N THR A 244 0.54 -27.75 31.30
CA THR A 244 0.38 -29.20 31.15
C THR A 244 1.35 -29.77 30.10
N GLU A 245 1.35 -29.22 28.88
CA GLU A 245 2.19 -29.72 27.79
C GLU A 245 3.68 -29.45 28.07
N VAL A 246 4.00 -28.33 28.74
CA VAL A 246 5.36 -28.02 29.18
C VAL A 246 5.84 -29.00 30.23
N GLU A 247 4.98 -29.41 31.17
CA GLU A 247 5.33 -30.40 32.16
C GLU A 247 5.51 -31.80 31.54
N ILE A 248 4.73 -32.15 30.51
CA ILE A 248 4.95 -33.35 29.70
C ILE A 248 6.35 -33.32 29.06
N LEU A 249 6.70 -32.21 28.39
CA LEU A 249 8.04 -32.03 27.80
C LEU A 249 9.15 -32.18 28.85
N ARG A 250 8.97 -31.56 30.02
CA ARG A 250 9.92 -31.60 31.13
C ARG A 250 10.12 -33.01 31.70
N ILE A 251 9.03 -33.74 31.94
CA ILE A 251 9.11 -35.10 32.48
C ILE A 251 9.76 -36.05 31.48
N PHE A 252 9.40 -35.92 30.20
CA PHE A 252 9.85 -36.83 29.15
C PHE A 252 11.32 -36.59 28.78
N LEU A 253 11.71 -35.34 28.53
CA LEU A 253 13.04 -34.97 28.02
C LEU A 253 14.11 -34.79 29.11
N ASP A 254 13.79 -35.01 30.38
CA ASP A 254 14.73 -34.88 31.50
C ASP A 254 16.05 -35.64 31.24
N PRO A 255 17.21 -34.96 31.14
CA PRO A 255 18.50 -35.59 30.82
C PRO A 255 19.03 -36.52 31.94
N ASN A 256 18.45 -36.45 33.15
CA ASN A 256 18.86 -37.25 34.31
C ASN A 256 18.06 -38.55 34.47
N LYS A 257 16.90 -38.69 33.82
CA LYS A 257 16.09 -39.93 33.82
C LYS A 257 16.49 -40.86 32.68
N SER A 258 16.42 -42.18 32.88
CA SER A 258 16.62 -43.30 31.91
C SER A 258 17.41 -42.97 30.63
N ARG A 259 18.63 -43.52 30.51
CA ARG A 259 19.55 -43.35 29.37
C ARG A 259 19.53 -44.53 28.39
N GLU A 260 18.41 -45.23 28.28
CA GLU A 260 18.30 -46.44 27.46
C GLU A 260 18.17 -46.09 25.97
N ASN A 261 17.45 -45.01 25.62
CA ASN A 261 17.16 -44.62 24.24
C ASN A 261 17.25 -43.09 24.04
N LEU A 262 17.48 -42.66 22.80
CA LEU A 262 17.36 -41.26 22.40
C LEU A 262 15.91 -40.77 22.59
N LYS A 263 15.74 -39.66 23.29
CA LYS A 263 14.42 -39.11 23.61
C LYS A 263 14.01 -38.12 22.52
N ALA A 264 12.97 -38.45 21.77
CA ALA A 264 12.46 -37.59 20.70
C ALA A 264 10.94 -37.43 20.84
N ILE A 265 10.49 -36.19 20.96
CA ILE A 265 9.07 -35.83 21.08
C ILE A 265 8.67 -34.86 19.96
N ALA A 266 7.50 -35.09 19.38
CA ALA A 266 6.93 -34.18 18.39
C ALA A 266 5.84 -33.30 19.00
N ILE A 267 5.76 -32.06 18.53
CA ILE A 267 4.68 -31.12 18.80
C ILE A 267 3.98 -30.88 17.46
N CYS A 268 2.77 -31.44 17.32
CA CYS A 268 1.96 -31.38 16.10
C CYS A 268 0.77 -30.44 16.26
N GLY A 269 0.20 -29.95 15.17
CA GLY A 269 -0.97 -29.08 15.20
C GLY A 269 -1.04 -28.11 14.01
N THR A 270 -2.16 -27.41 13.90
CA THR A 270 -2.43 -26.44 12.82
C THR A 270 -1.48 -25.23 12.83
N ASP A 271 -1.42 -24.50 11.73
CA ASP A 271 -0.62 -23.26 11.66
C ASP A 271 -1.14 -22.21 12.64
N GLY A 272 -0.24 -21.39 13.19
CA GLY A 272 -0.61 -20.37 14.19
C GLY A 272 -1.01 -20.90 15.57
N ILE A 273 -1.05 -22.22 15.77
CA ILE A 273 -1.42 -22.82 17.06
C ILE A 273 -0.36 -22.62 18.16
N GLY A 274 0.85 -22.16 17.85
CA GLY A 274 1.89 -21.89 18.86
C GLY A 274 2.81 -23.07 19.22
N LYS A 275 3.09 -23.98 18.27
CA LYS A 275 3.99 -25.13 18.47
C LYS A 275 5.42 -24.70 18.80
N SER A 276 5.96 -23.76 18.01
CA SER A 276 7.29 -23.19 18.21
C SER A 276 7.36 -22.43 19.54
N GLN A 277 6.31 -21.70 19.91
CA GLN A 277 6.21 -21.02 21.20
C GLN A 277 6.23 -22.01 22.38
N LEU A 278 5.55 -23.16 22.27
CA LEU A 278 5.61 -24.22 23.29
C LEU A 278 7.03 -24.78 23.43
N ALA A 279 7.69 -25.11 22.31
CA ALA A 279 9.07 -25.59 22.31
C ALA A 279 10.03 -24.58 22.93
N LEU A 280 9.91 -23.30 22.56
CA LEU A 280 10.72 -22.22 23.11
C LEU A 280 10.49 -22.01 24.61
N HIS A 281 9.24 -22.15 25.08
CA HIS A 281 8.92 -22.07 26.50
C HIS A 281 9.57 -23.21 27.31
N TYR A 282 9.57 -24.43 26.76
CA TYR A 282 10.31 -25.54 27.37
C TYR A 282 11.81 -25.26 27.41
N VAL A 283 12.39 -24.83 26.29
CA VAL A 283 13.83 -24.51 26.18
C VAL A 283 14.24 -23.48 27.23
N ASN A 284 13.50 -22.38 27.38
CA ASN A 284 13.82 -21.35 28.37
C ASN A 284 13.80 -21.85 29.82
N LYS A 285 13.04 -22.91 30.14
CA LYS A 285 12.99 -23.50 31.49
C LYS A 285 14.03 -24.60 31.72
N ALA A 286 14.45 -25.29 30.66
CA ALA A 286 15.31 -26.47 30.76
C ALA A 286 16.74 -26.24 30.22
N MET A 287 17.06 -25.04 29.72
CA MET A 287 18.33 -24.74 29.03
C MET A 287 19.56 -25.12 29.86
N ASP A 288 19.55 -24.76 31.15
CA ASP A 288 20.65 -25.02 32.09
C ASP A 288 20.84 -26.51 32.42
N SER A 289 19.87 -27.36 32.04
CA SER A 289 19.96 -28.82 32.25
C SER A 289 20.75 -29.52 31.13
N TYR A 290 21.11 -28.81 30.06
CA TYR A 290 21.86 -29.37 28.92
C TYR A 290 23.19 -28.63 28.74
N ASP A 291 24.24 -29.36 28.34
CA ASP A 291 25.52 -28.77 27.93
C ASP A 291 25.35 -27.97 26.63
N VAL A 292 24.42 -28.38 25.77
CA VAL A 292 24.17 -27.80 24.44
C VAL A 292 22.68 -27.71 24.15
N VAL A 293 22.23 -26.56 23.66
CA VAL A 293 20.86 -26.38 23.13
C VAL A 293 20.92 -25.69 21.78
N VAL A 294 20.30 -26.30 20.77
CA VAL A 294 20.36 -25.80 19.38
C VAL A 294 18.97 -25.76 18.77
N TRP A 295 18.57 -24.57 18.34
CA TRP A 295 17.39 -24.35 17.51
C TRP A 295 17.74 -24.40 16.03
N ILE A 296 17.09 -25.31 15.31
CA ILE A 296 17.40 -25.64 13.92
C ILE A 296 16.12 -25.43 13.10
N PRO A 297 16.04 -24.35 12.29
CA PRO A 297 14.95 -24.17 11.35
C PRO A 297 14.99 -25.27 10.28
N ALA A 298 14.04 -26.19 10.32
CA ALA A 298 14.01 -27.41 9.52
C ALA A 298 12.94 -27.38 8.41
N GLU A 299 12.58 -26.17 7.98
CA GLU A 299 11.63 -25.96 6.89
C GLU A 299 12.21 -26.34 5.53
N THR A 300 13.49 -26.04 5.31
CA THR A 300 14.23 -26.36 4.08
C THR A 300 15.64 -26.84 4.44
N LYS A 301 16.24 -27.63 3.55
CA LYS A 301 17.62 -28.12 3.71
C LYS A 301 18.61 -26.97 3.89
N ILE A 302 18.47 -25.90 3.08
CA ILE A 302 19.35 -24.72 3.12
C ILE A 302 19.34 -24.05 4.50
N LYS A 303 18.15 -23.80 5.07
CA LYS A 303 18.01 -23.17 6.39
C LYS A 303 18.63 -24.03 7.49
N MET A 304 18.41 -25.34 7.43
CA MET A 304 18.95 -26.32 8.38
C MET A 304 20.48 -26.38 8.30
N THR A 305 21.04 -26.51 7.10
CA THR A 305 22.49 -26.56 6.88
C THR A 305 23.17 -25.29 7.37
N SER A 306 22.62 -24.11 7.02
CA SER A 306 23.15 -22.82 7.49
C SER A 306 23.14 -22.71 9.01
N ALA A 307 22.08 -23.16 9.69
CA ALA A 307 22.01 -23.17 11.15
C ALA A 307 23.04 -24.13 11.77
N LEU A 308 23.25 -25.31 11.19
CA LEU A 308 24.23 -26.28 11.65
C LEU A 308 25.67 -25.81 11.45
N SER A 309 25.99 -25.17 10.32
CA SER A 309 27.30 -24.55 10.09
C SER A 309 27.60 -23.47 11.14
N LYS A 310 26.62 -22.59 11.44
CA LYS A 310 26.73 -21.58 12.51
C LYS A 310 26.92 -22.23 13.89
N PHE A 311 26.18 -23.29 14.18
CA PHE A 311 26.32 -24.04 15.42
C PHE A 311 27.72 -24.65 15.56
N ALA A 312 28.23 -25.28 14.50
CA ALA A 312 29.57 -25.85 14.47
C ALA A 312 30.64 -24.81 14.79
N ALA A 313 30.54 -23.63 14.16
CA ALA A 313 31.44 -22.50 14.42
C ALA A 313 31.36 -22.03 15.88
N LYS A 314 30.15 -21.84 16.42
CA LYS A 314 29.95 -21.39 17.81
C LYS A 314 30.50 -22.36 18.84
N LEU A 315 30.40 -23.67 18.57
CA LEU A 315 30.89 -24.73 19.44
C LEU A 315 32.44 -24.88 19.39
N GLY A 316 33.09 -24.28 18.39
CA GLY A 316 34.54 -24.40 18.15
C GLY A 316 34.93 -25.67 17.38
N LEU A 317 34.01 -26.23 16.58
CA LEU A 317 34.31 -27.39 15.74
C LEU A 317 35.11 -26.98 14.49
N PRO A 318 35.94 -27.89 13.94
CA PRO A 318 36.71 -27.64 12.73
C PRO A 318 35.79 -27.15 11.60
N GLN A 319 36.13 -25.99 11.02
CA GLN A 319 35.40 -25.46 9.87
C GLN A 319 35.97 -26.08 8.59
N ALA A 320 35.09 -26.48 7.68
CA ALA A 320 35.48 -26.95 6.36
C ALA A 320 35.66 -25.74 5.41
N GLU A 321 36.77 -25.67 4.69
CA GLU A 321 37.04 -24.60 3.71
C GLU A 321 36.29 -24.85 2.39
N GLY A 322 35.72 -23.80 1.78
CA GLY A 322 35.08 -23.83 0.44
C GLY A 322 33.56 -24.06 0.40
N ASN A 323 32.97 -24.04 -0.81
CA ASN A 323 31.51 -24.20 -1.06
C ASN A 323 30.97 -25.61 -0.71
N GLU A 324 31.85 -26.61 -0.51
CA GLU A 324 31.51 -27.94 0.02
C GLU A 324 31.43 -27.98 1.56
N GLY A 325 31.79 -26.89 2.23
CA GLY A 325 31.89 -26.83 3.70
C GLY A 325 30.55 -26.95 4.43
N ASP A 326 29.45 -26.56 3.78
CA ASP A 326 28.11 -26.61 4.38
C ASP A 326 27.59 -28.05 4.56
N TYR A 327 27.79 -28.95 3.59
CA TYR A 327 27.42 -30.36 3.72
C TYR A 327 28.30 -31.12 4.71
N ARG A 328 29.60 -30.78 4.74
CA ARG A 328 30.57 -31.37 5.67
C ARG A 328 30.30 -30.94 7.12
N SER A 329 29.73 -29.76 7.33
CA SER A 329 29.32 -29.26 8.66
C SER A 329 28.25 -30.13 9.32
N ILE A 330 27.30 -30.67 8.55
CA ILE A 330 26.27 -31.59 9.07
C ILE A 330 26.91 -32.86 9.64
N GLN A 331 27.87 -33.45 8.90
CA GLN A 331 28.59 -34.64 9.34
C GLN A 331 29.43 -34.38 10.59
N ILE A 332 30.17 -33.26 10.61
CA ILE A 332 30.99 -32.85 11.76
C ILE A 332 30.13 -32.68 13.02
N VAL A 333 28.98 -32.02 12.90
CA VAL A 333 28.05 -31.86 14.03
C VAL A 333 27.48 -33.21 14.47
N ARG A 334 27.05 -34.06 13.53
CA ARG A 334 26.53 -35.40 13.82
C ARG A 334 27.54 -36.26 14.57
N ASP A 335 28.78 -36.30 14.10
CA ASP A 335 29.86 -37.07 14.72
C ASP A 335 30.18 -36.56 16.12
N TRP A 336 30.18 -35.24 16.31
CA TRP A 336 30.37 -34.63 17.62
C TRP A 336 29.22 -34.97 18.59
N LEU A 337 27.96 -34.88 18.14
CA LEU A 337 26.79 -35.26 18.97
C LEU A 337 26.88 -36.71 19.43
N ASN A 338 27.45 -37.60 18.61
CA ASN A 338 27.59 -39.02 18.92
C ASN A 338 28.79 -39.36 19.80
N THR A 339 29.88 -38.58 19.73
CA THR A 339 31.16 -38.91 20.40
C THR A 339 31.47 -38.07 21.64
N SER A 340 30.91 -36.86 21.76
CA SER A 340 31.26 -35.87 22.79
C SER A 340 30.93 -36.26 24.24
N ARG A 341 30.03 -37.24 24.43
CA ARG A 341 29.43 -37.63 25.72
C ARG A 341 28.70 -36.49 26.47
N LYS A 342 28.44 -35.37 25.78
CA LYS A 342 27.71 -34.22 26.32
C LYS A 342 26.20 -34.41 26.19
N THR A 343 25.46 -33.75 27.05
CA THR A 343 24.00 -33.69 26.98
C THR A 343 23.59 -32.59 26.00
N PHE A 344 22.62 -32.88 25.14
CA PHE A 344 22.18 -31.91 24.13
C PHE A 344 20.67 -31.93 23.93
N LEU A 345 20.12 -30.77 23.59
CA LEU A 345 18.74 -30.59 23.17
C LEU A 345 18.71 -30.00 21.76
N LEU A 346 18.18 -30.75 20.79
CA LEU A 346 17.96 -30.29 19.41
C LEU A 346 16.49 -29.95 19.20
N ILE A 347 16.21 -28.76 18.68
CA ILE A 347 14.86 -28.34 18.31
C ILE A 347 14.80 -28.20 16.79
N PHE A 348 14.13 -29.13 16.13
CA PHE A 348 13.84 -29.04 14.69
C PHE A 348 12.50 -28.34 14.49
N ASP A 349 12.55 -27.07 14.08
CA ASP A 349 11.37 -26.23 13.97
C ASP A 349 10.80 -26.22 12.54
N ASN A 350 9.47 -26.37 12.43
CA ASN A 350 8.69 -26.35 11.20
C ASN A 350 9.10 -27.43 10.18
N VAL A 351 9.28 -28.67 10.64
CA VAL A 351 9.64 -29.79 9.77
C VAL A 351 8.51 -30.10 8.79
N LYS A 352 8.79 -29.98 7.49
CA LYS A 352 7.87 -30.28 6.39
C LYS A 352 8.06 -31.68 5.81
N GLN A 353 9.29 -32.18 5.82
CA GLN A 353 9.64 -33.48 5.24
C GLN A 353 10.59 -34.22 6.19
N HIS A 354 10.32 -35.52 6.37
CA HIS A 354 11.08 -36.35 7.31
C HIS A 354 12.53 -36.60 6.86
N ASN A 355 12.75 -36.75 5.55
CA ASN A 355 14.07 -37.05 4.96
C ASN A 355 15.15 -36.03 5.32
N LEU A 356 14.77 -34.78 5.60
CA LEU A 356 15.70 -33.74 6.05
C LEU A 356 16.40 -34.12 7.36
N LEU A 357 15.73 -34.86 8.24
CA LEU A 357 16.27 -35.24 9.54
C LEU A 357 17.27 -36.41 9.45
N ASP A 358 17.20 -37.23 8.41
CA ASP A 358 17.98 -38.47 8.28
C ASP A 358 19.51 -38.22 8.24
N GLU A 359 19.92 -37.07 7.73
CA GLU A 359 21.33 -36.69 7.56
C GLU A 359 22.01 -36.30 8.89
N ILE A 360 21.25 -35.75 9.85
CA ILE A 360 21.77 -35.22 11.13
C ILE A 360 21.33 -36.02 12.36
N TRP A 361 20.36 -36.92 12.23
CA TRP A 361 19.78 -37.65 13.37
C TRP A 361 20.85 -38.35 14.21
N PRO A 362 21.03 -37.97 15.49
CA PRO A 362 22.06 -38.53 16.34
C PRO A 362 21.68 -39.95 16.80
N THR A 363 22.68 -40.74 17.16
CA THR A 363 22.53 -42.07 17.76
C THR A 363 22.82 -42.07 19.27
N SER A 364 23.36 -40.97 19.80
CA SER A 364 23.63 -40.82 21.23
C SER A 364 22.36 -40.77 22.07
N VAL A 365 22.29 -41.63 23.09
CA VAL A 365 21.21 -41.68 24.10
C VAL A 365 21.26 -40.52 25.11
N ARG A 366 22.30 -39.67 25.05
CA ARG A 366 22.43 -38.47 25.90
C ARG A 366 21.72 -37.24 25.30
N GLY A 367 21.06 -37.42 24.16
CA GLY A 367 20.33 -36.40 23.45
C GLY A 367 18.84 -36.34 23.78
N SER A 368 18.30 -35.14 23.67
CA SER A 368 16.86 -34.87 23.64
C SER A 368 16.54 -34.14 22.34
N ILE A 369 15.43 -34.49 21.70
CA ILE A 369 14.98 -33.90 20.44
C ILE A 369 13.52 -33.45 20.56
N VAL A 370 13.27 -32.22 20.17
CA VAL A 370 11.91 -31.67 19.96
C VAL A 370 11.72 -31.42 18.48
N ILE A 371 10.64 -31.93 17.90
CA ILE A 371 10.24 -31.65 16.53
C ILE A 371 8.96 -30.83 16.55
N THR A 372 8.89 -29.70 15.85
CA THR A 372 7.62 -29.04 15.56
C THR A 372 7.23 -29.31 14.11
N CYS A 373 6.01 -29.79 13.89
CA CYS A 373 5.50 -30.08 12.55
C CYS A 373 3.98 -29.93 12.47
N ARG A 374 3.41 -29.96 11.26
CA ARG A 374 1.95 -29.92 11.09
C ARG A 374 1.34 -31.32 11.03
N PRO A 375 1.76 -32.21 10.12
CA PRO A 375 1.09 -33.48 9.93
C PRO A 375 1.54 -34.51 10.97
N TYR A 376 0.57 -35.12 11.63
CA TYR A 376 0.80 -36.19 12.62
C TYR A 376 1.59 -37.38 12.03
N SER A 377 1.38 -37.68 10.76
CA SER A 377 2.09 -38.76 10.04
C SER A 377 3.60 -38.54 9.94
N LEU A 378 4.08 -37.30 10.01
CA LEU A 378 5.49 -36.97 9.97
C LEU A 378 6.17 -37.23 11.33
N ALA A 379 5.45 -37.01 12.43
CA ALA A 379 5.93 -37.23 13.79
C ALA A 379 6.18 -38.71 14.11
N LEU A 380 5.22 -39.58 13.74
CA LEU A 380 5.24 -41.02 14.05
C LEU A 380 6.51 -41.77 13.63
N LYS A 381 7.28 -41.26 12.66
CA LYS A 381 8.44 -41.96 12.11
C LYS A 381 9.70 -41.86 12.99
N ARG A 382 9.85 -40.82 13.82
CA ARG A 382 11.10 -40.52 14.56
C ARG A 382 10.90 -40.14 16.02
N THR A 383 9.66 -40.02 16.49
CA THR A 383 9.37 -39.63 17.88
C THR A 383 8.66 -40.75 18.62
N SER A 384 9.05 -40.96 19.87
CA SER A 384 8.42 -41.92 20.77
C SER A 384 7.19 -41.35 21.46
N GLU A 385 7.09 -40.02 21.54
CA GLU A 385 5.93 -39.30 22.08
C GLU A 385 5.47 -38.19 21.14
N ILE A 386 4.17 -37.88 21.15
CA ILE A 386 3.58 -36.83 20.32
C ILE A 386 2.59 -36.01 21.15
N ILE A 387 2.82 -34.70 21.21
CA ILE A 387 1.88 -33.72 21.75
C ILE A 387 1.08 -33.15 20.59
N ASN A 388 -0.20 -33.49 20.52
CA ASN A 388 -1.13 -32.89 19.57
C ASN A 388 -1.70 -31.60 20.17
N LEU A 389 -1.28 -30.46 19.61
CA LEU A 389 -1.65 -29.15 20.10
C LEU A 389 -2.96 -28.65 19.47
N SER A 390 -3.89 -28.24 20.32
CA SER A 390 -5.19 -27.67 19.95
C SER A 390 -5.28 -26.18 20.32
N CYS A 391 -6.36 -25.53 19.85
CA CYS A 391 -6.71 -24.17 20.26
C CYS A 391 -6.97 -24.16 21.77
N PHE A 392 -6.87 -22.98 22.40
CA PHE A 392 -7.29 -22.92 23.78
C PHE A 392 -8.81 -23.05 23.87
N GLY A 393 -9.32 -23.46 25.03
CA GLY A 393 -10.76 -23.36 25.30
C GLY A 393 -11.18 -21.90 25.37
N VAL A 394 -12.47 -21.62 25.14
CA VAL A 394 -13.04 -20.26 25.10
C VAL A 394 -12.62 -19.42 26.31
N GLU A 395 -12.66 -19.98 27.52
CA GLU A 395 -12.28 -19.27 28.74
C GLU A 395 -10.83 -18.75 28.70
N ARG A 396 -9.93 -19.58 28.17
CA ARG A 396 -8.50 -19.28 28.12
C ARG A 396 -8.13 -18.38 26.95
N ASP A 397 -8.80 -18.54 25.81
CA ASP A 397 -8.68 -17.58 24.69
C ASP A 397 -9.04 -16.16 25.17
N MET A 398 -10.08 -16.03 25.99
CA MET A 398 -10.50 -14.76 26.58
C MET A 398 -9.44 -14.21 27.54
N GLU A 399 -8.88 -15.05 28.43
CA GLU A 399 -7.78 -14.63 29.32
C GLU A 399 -6.57 -14.10 28.54
N VAL A 400 -6.15 -14.83 27.50
CA VAL A 400 -5.03 -14.43 26.64
C VAL A 400 -5.35 -13.13 25.93
N PHE A 401 -6.52 -13.03 25.31
CA PHE A 401 -6.98 -11.83 24.62
C PHE A 401 -6.97 -10.59 25.55
N TYR A 402 -7.53 -10.71 26.76
CA TYR A 402 -7.57 -9.63 27.74
C TYR A 402 -6.19 -9.23 28.26
N SER A 403 -5.27 -10.19 28.41
CA SER A 403 -3.89 -9.91 28.81
C SER A 403 -3.09 -9.16 27.74
N LEU A 404 -3.48 -9.28 26.47
CA LEU A 404 -2.85 -8.60 25.33
C LEU A 404 -3.36 -7.16 25.17
N ILE A 405 -4.66 -6.94 25.38
CA ILE A 405 -5.28 -5.60 25.29
C ILE A 405 -5.17 -4.80 26.60
N GLY A 406 -4.85 -5.46 27.73
CA GLY A 406 -4.66 -4.81 29.03
C GLY A 406 -5.94 -4.38 29.75
N GLN A 407 -7.11 -4.80 29.26
CA GLN A 407 -8.43 -4.44 29.80
C GLN A 407 -9.33 -5.67 29.90
N ARG A 408 -10.19 -5.68 30.94
CA ARG A 408 -11.22 -6.69 31.17
C ARG A 408 -12.59 -6.13 30.75
N PRO A 409 -13.57 -7.00 30.40
CA PRO A 409 -14.87 -6.56 29.96
C PRO A 409 -15.59 -5.82 31.09
N SER A 410 -16.22 -4.69 30.77
CA SER A 410 -16.90 -3.84 31.74
C SER A 410 -18.38 -4.22 31.90
N ASN A 411 -18.95 -4.84 30.87
CA ASN A 411 -20.35 -5.24 30.80
C ASN A 411 -20.53 -6.55 30.00
N ASP A 412 -21.75 -7.11 30.03
CA ASP A 412 -22.06 -8.36 29.32
C ASP A 412 -21.99 -8.23 27.79
N MET A 413 -22.19 -7.03 27.24
CA MET A 413 -22.10 -6.79 25.80
C MET A 413 -20.65 -6.90 25.31
N ASP A 414 -19.68 -6.38 26.07
CA ASP A 414 -18.25 -6.50 25.78
C ASP A 414 -17.80 -7.96 25.85
N LEU A 415 -18.37 -8.73 26.78
CA LEU A 415 -18.12 -10.16 26.90
C LEU A 415 -18.65 -10.91 25.66
N ILE A 416 -19.86 -10.59 25.20
CA ILE A 416 -20.45 -11.19 23.99
C ILE A 416 -19.62 -10.84 22.76
N ALA A 417 -19.27 -9.55 22.58
CA ALA A 417 -18.48 -9.09 21.45
C ALA A 417 -17.08 -9.72 21.41
N ALA A 418 -16.41 -9.83 22.57
CA ALA A 418 -15.13 -10.53 22.66
C ALA A 418 -15.26 -12.01 22.27
N LYS A 419 -16.31 -12.70 22.75
CA LYS A 419 -16.56 -14.11 22.40
C LYS A 419 -16.80 -14.29 20.90
N GLU A 420 -17.64 -13.46 20.29
CA GLU A 420 -17.92 -13.50 18.85
C GLU A 420 -16.65 -13.26 18.03
N LEU A 421 -15.82 -12.30 18.46
CA LEU A 421 -14.55 -12.02 17.82
C LEU A 421 -13.59 -13.23 17.91
N LEU A 422 -13.43 -13.84 19.08
CA LEU A 422 -12.55 -15.01 19.25
C LEU A 422 -13.07 -16.24 18.49
N GLN A 423 -14.39 -16.39 18.40
CA GLN A 423 -15.02 -17.43 17.58
C GLN A 423 -14.73 -17.23 16.10
N LEU A 424 -14.77 -15.99 15.59
CA LEU A 424 -14.37 -15.68 14.22
C LEU A 424 -12.90 -16.04 13.96
N LEU A 425 -12.02 -15.81 14.93
CA LEU A 425 -10.58 -16.15 14.83
C LEU A 425 -10.30 -17.65 14.98
N GLY A 426 -11.32 -18.47 15.23
CA GLY A 426 -11.19 -19.91 15.44
C GLY A 426 -10.38 -20.31 16.67
N GLY A 427 -10.26 -19.40 17.66
CA GLY A 427 -9.43 -19.63 18.86
C GLY A 427 -7.93 -19.79 18.57
N LEU A 428 -7.45 -19.33 17.41
CA LEU A 428 -6.04 -19.47 17.03
C LEU A 428 -5.18 -18.47 17.82
N PRO A 429 -4.21 -18.93 18.64
CA PRO A 429 -3.38 -18.06 19.49
C PRO A 429 -2.65 -16.95 18.71
N LEU A 430 -2.15 -17.26 17.52
CA LEU A 430 -1.50 -16.28 16.66
C LEU A 430 -2.47 -15.18 16.21
N ALA A 431 -3.68 -15.56 15.80
CA ALA A 431 -4.70 -14.61 15.37
C ALA A 431 -5.14 -13.71 16.54
N ILE A 432 -5.31 -14.29 17.74
CA ILE A 432 -5.62 -13.55 18.98
C ILE A 432 -4.50 -12.56 19.32
N ALA A 433 -3.23 -12.98 19.23
CA ALA A 433 -2.07 -12.12 19.47
C ALA A 433 -2.01 -10.95 18.48
N GLN A 434 -2.28 -11.21 17.20
CA GLN A 434 -2.31 -10.20 16.16
C GLN A 434 -3.47 -9.20 16.36
N VAL A 435 -4.67 -9.67 16.70
CA VAL A 435 -5.79 -8.77 17.06
C VAL A 435 -5.45 -7.93 18.28
N GLY A 436 -4.89 -8.54 19.34
CA GLY A 436 -4.50 -7.80 20.54
C GLY A 436 -3.51 -6.67 20.22
N LYS A 437 -2.53 -6.97 19.36
CA LYS A 437 -1.56 -5.98 18.86
C LYS A 437 -2.23 -4.89 18.01
N TYR A 438 -3.12 -5.26 17.08
CA TYR A 438 -3.91 -4.31 16.29
C TYR A 438 -4.62 -3.28 17.15
N MET A 439 -5.33 -3.77 18.15
CA MET A 439 -6.15 -2.93 19.00
C MET A 439 -5.30 -1.99 19.86
N ASN A 440 -4.00 -2.25 20.01
CA ASN A 440 -3.07 -1.33 20.67
C ASN A 440 -2.50 -0.31 19.67
N ASP A 441 -2.05 -0.75 18.51
CA ASP A 441 -1.22 0.05 17.62
C ASP A 441 -2.06 0.90 16.62
N CYS A 442 -3.23 0.42 16.20
CA CYS A 442 -3.99 0.99 15.07
C CYS A 442 -5.43 1.41 15.43
N VAL A 443 -5.68 1.78 16.68
CA VAL A 443 -7.01 2.14 17.23
C VAL A 443 -7.78 3.15 16.35
N ILE A 444 -7.07 4.16 15.84
CA ILE A 444 -7.65 5.24 15.02
C ILE A 444 -8.41 4.72 13.80
N LEU A 445 -7.95 3.61 13.21
CA LEU A 445 -8.54 3.03 12.01
C LEU A 445 -10.00 2.57 12.27
N ALA A 446 -10.33 2.20 13.51
CA ALA A 446 -11.70 1.79 13.88
C ALA A 446 -12.73 2.91 13.74
N PHE A 447 -12.31 4.18 13.68
CA PHE A 447 -13.21 5.33 13.57
C PHE A 447 -13.53 5.73 12.12
N PHE A 448 -12.90 5.12 11.12
CA PHE A 448 -13.22 5.31 9.71
C PHE A 448 -14.21 4.25 9.19
N ASP A 449 -14.93 4.54 8.09
CA ASP A 449 -15.66 3.47 7.36
C ASP A 449 -14.73 2.27 7.05
N PRO A 450 -15.14 1.03 7.37
CA PRO A 450 -14.25 -0.14 7.34
C PRO A 450 -13.92 -0.64 5.93
N LYS A 451 -14.61 -0.19 4.88
CA LYS A 451 -14.46 -0.79 3.55
C LYS A 451 -13.23 -0.28 2.79
N LEU A 452 -12.98 1.03 2.85
CA LEU A 452 -11.92 1.64 2.04
C LEU A 452 -11.43 2.93 2.70
N ILE A 453 -10.31 2.85 3.41
CA ILE A 453 -9.65 3.97 4.07
C ILE A 453 -8.43 4.34 3.22
N SER A 454 -8.48 5.50 2.56
CA SER A 454 -7.38 5.96 1.71
C SER A 454 -6.14 6.30 2.54
N GLU A 455 -4.97 5.81 2.13
CA GLU A 455 -3.68 6.16 2.76
C GLU A 455 -3.40 7.66 2.69
N SER A 456 -3.91 8.34 1.65
CA SER A 456 -3.78 9.80 1.52
C SER A 456 -4.49 10.58 2.62
N ILE A 457 -5.57 10.03 3.19
CA ILE A 457 -6.28 10.63 4.33
C ILE A 457 -5.47 10.42 5.62
N LEU A 458 -4.87 9.23 5.76
CA LEU A 458 -4.10 8.85 6.94
C LEU A 458 -2.78 9.62 7.09
N SER A 459 -2.13 9.91 5.96
CA SER A 459 -0.84 10.59 5.88
C SER A 459 -0.92 12.12 5.76
N ASP A 460 -2.13 12.72 5.80
CA ASP A 460 -2.32 14.15 5.60
C ASP A 460 -1.82 14.97 6.79
N LYS A 461 -0.60 15.50 6.67
CA LYS A 461 0.05 16.33 7.71
C LYS A 461 -0.68 17.64 7.99
N ARG A 462 -1.57 18.11 7.09
CA ARG A 462 -2.38 19.32 7.32
C ARG A 462 -3.33 19.16 8.51
N ALA A 463 -3.67 17.92 8.86
CA ALA A 463 -4.44 17.61 10.06
C ALA A 463 -3.74 18.05 11.34
N GLY A 464 -2.41 18.25 11.35
CA GLY A 464 -1.66 18.79 12.49
C GLY A 464 -2.00 18.08 13.81
N ILE A 465 -2.00 16.75 13.79
CA ILE A 465 -2.29 15.91 14.95
C ILE A 465 -0.99 15.74 15.74
N THR A 466 -1.04 16.07 17.03
CA THR A 466 0.11 16.04 17.94
C THR A 466 0.01 14.93 18.98
N ASP A 467 -0.91 13.96 18.79
CA ASP A 467 -1.04 12.81 19.68
C ASP A 467 0.13 11.84 19.42
N PRO A 468 1.01 11.56 20.41
CA PRO A 468 2.15 10.66 20.23
C PRO A 468 1.76 9.26 19.78
N ARG A 469 0.53 8.82 20.12
CA ARG A 469 -0.01 7.52 19.71
C ARG A 469 -0.28 7.43 18.21
N LEU A 470 -0.26 8.55 17.50
CA LEU A 470 -0.58 8.67 16.07
C LEU A 470 0.62 9.12 15.24
N GLU A 471 1.79 9.33 15.84
CA GLU A 471 3.02 9.73 15.13
C GLU A 471 3.41 8.72 14.04
N PHE A 472 3.19 7.42 14.29
CA PHE A 472 3.46 6.34 13.35
C PHE A 472 2.70 6.48 12.02
N LEU A 473 1.58 7.21 11.97
CA LEU A 473 0.83 7.47 10.74
C LEU A 473 1.60 8.36 9.75
N TYR A 474 2.55 9.15 10.26
CA TYR A 474 3.31 10.12 9.48
C TYR A 474 4.69 9.62 9.03
N ASP A 475 5.08 8.42 9.47
CA ASP A 475 6.27 7.69 9.04
C ASP A 475 5.87 6.49 8.18
N ASP A 476 6.22 6.52 6.89
CA ASP A 476 5.86 5.47 5.93
C ASP A 476 6.39 4.07 6.33
N SER A 477 7.52 4.00 7.02
CA SER A 477 8.13 2.75 7.46
C SER A 477 7.39 2.18 8.67
N GLU A 478 7.15 3.00 9.69
CA GLU A 478 6.39 2.60 10.88
C GLU A 478 4.94 2.27 10.54
N PHE A 479 4.30 3.08 9.70
CA PHE A 479 2.95 2.82 9.20
C PHE A 479 2.85 1.48 8.47
N ARG A 480 3.78 1.20 7.55
CA ARG A 480 3.80 -0.09 6.84
C ARG A 480 4.12 -1.24 7.77
N ALA A 481 5.02 -1.07 8.74
CA ALA A 481 5.30 -2.10 9.73
C ALA A 481 4.07 -2.41 10.60
N ALA A 482 3.32 -1.37 10.99
CA ALA A 482 2.06 -1.50 11.71
C ALA A 482 1.01 -2.22 10.86
N VAL A 483 0.84 -1.86 9.58
CA VAL A 483 -0.14 -2.48 8.67
C VAL A 483 0.25 -3.89 8.22
N ALA A 484 1.54 -4.18 8.04
CA ALA A 484 2.03 -5.49 7.63
C ALA A 484 1.69 -6.58 8.66
N GLY A 485 1.90 -6.31 9.95
CA GLY A 485 1.54 -7.23 11.02
C GLY A 485 0.04 -7.55 11.11
N LEU A 486 -0.80 -6.71 10.50
CA LEU A 486 -2.27 -6.83 10.48
C LEU A 486 -2.79 -7.53 9.22
N THR A 487 -2.05 -7.40 8.14
CA THR A 487 -2.30 -8.11 6.88
C THR A 487 -1.97 -9.59 7.04
N GLU A 488 -0.92 -9.93 7.77
CA GLU A 488 -0.58 -11.32 8.14
C GLU A 488 -1.69 -12.02 8.96
N ALA A 489 -2.55 -11.24 9.61
CA ALA A 489 -3.65 -11.73 10.43
C ALA A 489 -4.99 -11.82 9.67
N ALA A 490 -5.04 -11.39 8.41
CA ALA A 490 -6.25 -11.22 7.61
C ALA A 490 -7.34 -10.33 8.25
N LEU A 491 -6.94 -9.48 9.20
CA LEU A 491 -7.81 -8.58 9.95
C LEU A 491 -7.98 -7.24 9.24
N VAL A 492 -6.91 -6.84 8.55
CA VAL A 492 -6.81 -5.64 7.76
C VAL A 492 -6.29 -6.07 6.39
N ASN A 493 -6.99 -5.67 5.34
CA ASN A 493 -6.53 -5.90 3.99
C ASN A 493 -5.90 -4.62 3.47
N HIS A 494 -4.59 -4.67 3.22
CA HIS A 494 -3.92 -3.67 2.40
C HIS A 494 -4.31 -3.91 0.94
N LEU A 495 -4.79 -2.87 0.26
CA LEU A 495 -5.19 -2.90 -1.14
C LEU A 495 -4.20 -2.05 -1.95
N PRO A 496 -3.09 -2.63 -2.44
CA PRO A 496 -2.01 -1.86 -3.08
C PRO A 496 -2.47 -1.11 -4.33
N THR A 497 -3.42 -1.70 -5.07
CA THR A 497 -4.00 -1.12 -6.28
C THR A 497 -4.78 0.17 -6.01
N HIS A 498 -5.38 0.28 -4.83
CA HIS A 498 -6.21 1.42 -4.43
C HIS A 498 -5.51 2.35 -3.43
N LYS A 499 -4.28 2.02 -2.98
CA LYS A 499 -3.59 2.71 -1.87
C LYS A 499 -4.52 2.91 -0.67
N ALA A 500 -5.19 1.84 -0.28
CA ALA A 500 -6.24 1.89 0.72
C ALA A 500 -6.22 0.67 1.64
N ILE A 501 -6.87 0.83 2.78
CA ILE A 501 -6.95 -0.14 3.86
C ILE A 501 -8.41 -0.51 4.10
N SER A 502 -8.70 -1.81 4.22
CA SER A 502 -10.00 -2.31 4.68
C SER A 502 -9.85 -3.03 6.02
N ILE A 503 -10.85 -2.90 6.89
CA ILE A 503 -10.86 -3.47 8.26
C ILE A 503 -12.07 -4.39 8.40
N HIS A 504 -11.89 -5.50 9.10
CA HIS A 504 -13.02 -6.35 9.46
C HIS A 504 -13.96 -5.69 10.50
N ARG A 505 -15.27 -5.68 10.23
CA ARG A 505 -16.29 -4.97 11.03
C ARG A 505 -16.31 -5.33 12.51
N LEU A 506 -16.10 -6.60 12.87
CA LEU A 506 -16.10 -7.03 14.29
C LEU A 506 -14.93 -6.44 15.08
N ILE A 507 -13.77 -6.28 14.44
CA ILE A 507 -12.60 -5.66 15.08
C ILE A 507 -12.87 -4.18 15.32
N GLN A 508 -13.45 -3.52 14.32
CA GLN A 508 -13.89 -2.14 14.44
C GLN A 508 -14.88 -1.98 15.60
N GLN A 509 -15.90 -2.85 15.67
CA GLN A 509 -16.91 -2.78 16.72
C GLN A 509 -16.30 -2.95 18.10
N PHE A 510 -15.45 -3.96 18.28
CA PHE A 510 -14.82 -4.22 19.56
C PHE A 510 -13.85 -3.10 19.97
N THR A 511 -13.00 -2.64 19.03
CA THR A 511 -11.97 -1.62 19.29
C THR A 511 -12.58 -0.26 19.62
N ALA A 512 -13.56 0.20 18.82
CA ALA A 512 -14.15 1.52 19.00
C ALA A 512 -15.18 1.58 20.14
N PHE A 513 -15.89 0.48 20.44
CA PHE A 513 -17.07 0.53 21.31
C PHE A 513 -16.97 -0.27 22.61
N SER A 514 -16.13 -1.31 22.68
CA SER A 514 -16.01 -2.14 23.90
C SER A 514 -14.72 -1.91 24.67
N ARG A 515 -13.67 -1.41 24.01
CA ARG A 515 -12.35 -1.23 24.62
C ARG A 515 -12.14 0.17 25.19
N LEU A 516 -12.43 1.21 24.41
CA LEU A 516 -12.06 2.57 24.78
C LEU A 516 -13.05 3.18 25.77
N SER A 517 -12.53 3.96 26.72
CA SER A 517 -13.40 4.85 27.51
C SER A 517 -14.04 5.92 26.62
N MET A 518 -15.18 6.47 27.04
CA MET A 518 -15.90 7.48 26.25
C MET A 518 -15.05 8.73 25.95
N ASN A 519 -14.13 9.07 26.84
CA ASN A 519 -13.18 10.18 26.65
C ASN A 519 -12.10 9.85 25.61
N GLU A 520 -11.52 8.64 25.66
CA GLU A 520 -10.51 8.21 24.69
C GLU A 520 -11.12 8.05 23.29
N ALA A 521 -12.30 7.43 23.22
CA ALA A 521 -13.04 7.29 21.97
C ALA A 521 -13.39 8.67 21.39
N GLY A 522 -13.84 9.61 22.23
CA GLY A 522 -14.09 11.00 21.81
C GLY A 522 -12.84 11.70 21.25
N SER A 523 -11.66 11.43 21.82
CA SER A 523 -10.39 11.95 21.31
C SER A 523 -10.06 11.40 19.92
N PHE A 524 -10.07 10.08 19.72
CA PHE A 524 -9.82 9.48 18.40
C PHE A 524 -10.87 9.90 17.37
N PHE A 525 -12.14 9.98 17.77
CA PHE A 525 -13.22 10.50 16.93
C PHE A 525 -12.93 11.93 16.45
N LYS A 526 -12.45 12.81 17.33
CA LYS A 526 -12.03 14.18 16.98
C LYS A 526 -10.86 14.19 16.00
N HIS A 527 -9.87 13.31 16.17
CA HIS A 527 -8.74 13.19 15.24
C HIS A 527 -9.20 12.78 13.85
N VAL A 528 -10.09 11.79 13.72
CA VAL A 528 -10.65 11.37 12.42
C VAL A 528 -11.41 12.51 11.74
N ILE A 529 -12.23 13.27 12.50
CA ILE A 529 -12.90 14.46 11.96
C ILE A 529 -11.88 15.45 11.38
N LYS A 530 -10.80 15.74 12.12
CA LYS A 530 -9.76 16.68 11.67
C LYS A 530 -9.06 16.18 10.40
N MET A 531 -8.78 14.89 10.30
CA MET A 531 -8.17 14.28 9.11
C MET A 531 -9.08 14.39 7.89
N LEU A 532 -10.37 14.02 8.04
CA LEU A 532 -11.34 14.12 6.96
C LEU A 532 -11.56 15.58 6.53
N SER A 533 -11.55 16.53 7.47
CA SER A 533 -11.64 17.98 7.19
C SER A 533 -10.47 18.49 6.38
N CYS A 534 -9.24 18.16 6.76
CA CYS A 534 -8.07 18.61 6.02
C CYS A 534 -7.97 17.99 4.63
N SER A 535 -8.42 16.74 4.48
CA SER A 535 -8.50 16.07 3.19
C SER A 535 -9.65 16.56 2.32
N PHE A 536 -10.63 17.28 2.89
CA PHE A 536 -11.72 17.85 2.12
C PHE A 536 -11.22 19.00 1.24
N PRO A 537 -11.58 19.05 -0.06
CA PRO A 537 -11.17 20.12 -0.95
C PRO A 537 -11.84 21.45 -0.57
N ASN A 538 -11.19 22.25 0.28
CA ASN A 538 -11.68 23.58 0.67
C ASN A 538 -11.25 24.65 -0.35
N THR A 539 -12.01 24.79 -1.44
CA THR A 539 -11.79 25.82 -2.47
C THR A 539 -12.44 27.17 -2.11
N TRP A 540 -13.15 27.28 -0.99
CA TRP A 540 -13.93 28.47 -0.63
C TRP A 540 -13.04 29.67 -0.29
N ASN A 541 -11.93 29.42 0.41
CA ASN A 541 -11.00 30.47 0.84
C ASN A 541 -10.08 30.97 -0.28
N GLN A 542 -9.99 30.27 -1.41
CA GLN A 542 -9.02 30.60 -2.46
C GLN A 542 -9.48 31.69 -3.44
N ARG A 543 -10.74 32.16 -3.40
CA ARG A 543 -11.28 33.30 -4.18
C ARG A 543 -10.71 33.40 -5.61
N SER A 544 -10.53 32.26 -6.28
CA SER A 544 -9.98 32.15 -7.64
C SER A 544 -11.12 31.88 -8.63
N HIS A 545 -10.82 31.88 -9.94
CA HIS A 545 -11.78 31.65 -11.03
C HIS A 545 -12.57 30.32 -10.95
N GLN A 546 -12.30 29.47 -9.96
CA GLN A 546 -13.05 28.25 -9.64
C GLN A 546 -13.71 28.32 -8.26
N GLN A 547 -14.38 29.43 -7.95
CA GLN A 547 -15.34 29.46 -6.84
C GLN A 547 -16.56 28.60 -7.21
N GLY A 548 -16.63 27.40 -6.63
CA GLY A 548 -17.70 26.44 -6.88
C GLY A 548 -17.21 25.19 -7.60
N HIS A 549 -17.72 24.06 -7.11
CA HIS A 549 -17.45 22.69 -7.48
C HIS A 549 -17.30 22.46 -8.99
N GLY A 550 -16.08 22.11 -9.41
CA GLY A 550 -15.85 21.39 -10.66
C GLY A 550 -15.89 19.89 -10.42
N TRP A 551 -16.17 19.12 -11.49
CA TRP A 551 -15.99 17.67 -11.59
C TRP A 551 -14.64 17.15 -11.01
N ALA A 552 -13.63 18.03 -10.93
CA ALA A 552 -12.31 17.76 -10.36
C ALA A 552 -12.31 17.44 -8.84
N SER A 553 -13.33 17.86 -8.07
CA SER A 553 -13.42 17.59 -6.62
C SER A 553 -14.19 16.31 -6.26
N TRP A 554 -14.91 15.73 -7.23
CA TRP A 554 -15.78 14.57 -7.00
C TRP A 554 -15.03 13.32 -6.54
N GLU A 555 -13.83 13.09 -7.06
CA GLU A 555 -13.04 11.92 -6.68
C GLU A 555 -12.59 11.99 -5.21
N ALA A 556 -12.25 13.19 -4.72
CA ALA A 556 -11.91 13.41 -3.32
C ALA A 556 -13.14 13.28 -2.40
N CYS A 557 -14.31 13.77 -2.83
CA CYS A 557 -15.53 13.59 -2.04
C CYS A 557 -15.99 12.13 -2.02
N ARG A 558 -15.79 11.37 -3.11
CA ARG A 558 -16.13 9.94 -3.17
C ARG A 558 -15.39 9.11 -2.12
N THR A 559 -14.15 9.48 -1.77
CA THR A 559 -13.38 8.80 -0.73
C THR A 559 -13.79 9.24 0.68
N ILE A 560 -14.21 10.50 0.87
CA ILE A 560 -14.52 11.06 2.21
C ILE A 560 -15.95 10.76 2.67
N LEU A 561 -16.95 10.85 1.78
CA LEU A 561 -18.38 10.77 2.16
C LEU A 561 -18.81 9.46 2.85
N PRO A 562 -18.26 8.27 2.51
CA PRO A 562 -18.54 7.05 3.25
C PRO A 562 -18.11 7.15 4.72
N HIS A 563 -16.94 7.74 4.99
CA HIS A 563 -16.43 7.92 6.36
C HIS A 563 -17.29 8.90 7.16
N VAL A 564 -17.79 9.97 6.55
CA VAL A 564 -18.74 10.89 7.20
C VAL A 564 -20.04 10.18 7.56
N SER A 565 -20.60 9.42 6.62
CA SER A 565 -21.81 8.62 6.86
C SER A 565 -21.63 7.66 8.03
N TRP A 566 -20.44 7.07 8.12
CA TRP A 566 -20.04 6.20 9.21
C TRP A 566 -20.01 6.95 10.55
N LEU A 567 -19.30 8.09 10.62
CA LEU A 567 -19.21 8.90 11.85
C LEU A 567 -20.58 9.32 12.38
N ILE A 568 -21.52 9.68 11.51
CA ILE A 568 -22.88 10.06 11.92
C ILE A 568 -23.63 8.88 12.55
N ARG A 569 -23.51 7.69 11.97
CA ARG A 569 -24.08 6.48 12.56
C ARG A 569 -23.47 6.20 13.94
N LEU A 570 -22.16 6.43 14.09
CA LEU A 570 -21.48 6.28 15.37
C LEU A 570 -22.01 7.26 16.42
N THR A 571 -22.20 8.52 16.06
CA THR A 571 -22.76 9.52 17.00
C THR A 571 -24.19 9.18 17.38
N GLN A 572 -25.05 8.80 16.41
CA GLN A 572 -26.45 8.46 16.67
C GLN A 572 -26.60 7.25 17.61
N ALA A 573 -25.72 6.25 17.48
CA ALA A 573 -25.78 5.04 18.28
C ALA A 573 -25.25 5.22 19.72
N HIS A 574 -24.32 6.15 19.95
CA HIS A 574 -23.53 6.17 21.19
C HIS A 574 -23.35 7.54 21.85
N SER A 575 -24.02 8.60 21.37
CA SER A 575 -24.03 9.92 21.99
C SER A 575 -22.63 10.50 22.27
N PHE A 576 -21.66 10.28 21.38
CA PHE A 576 -20.33 10.88 21.51
C PHE A 576 -20.45 12.42 21.52
N PRO A 577 -19.72 13.13 22.41
CA PRO A 577 -19.73 14.59 22.42
C PRO A 577 -19.08 15.11 21.14
N ILE A 578 -19.88 15.69 20.25
CA ILE A 578 -19.38 16.36 19.05
C ILE A 578 -18.91 17.75 19.46
N ILE A 579 -17.59 17.94 19.47
CA ILE A 579 -16.96 19.18 19.92
C ILE A 579 -16.86 20.21 18.78
N ASP A 580 -17.03 19.80 17.51
CA ASP A 580 -16.94 20.72 16.38
C ASP A 580 -18.03 20.47 15.31
N PRO A 581 -19.22 21.04 15.49
CA PRO A 581 -20.33 20.92 14.55
C PRO A 581 -20.09 21.66 13.22
N GLU A 582 -19.09 22.55 13.15
CA GLU A 582 -18.82 23.37 11.97
C GLU A 582 -18.37 22.53 10.78
N PHE A 583 -17.71 21.40 11.05
CA PHE A 583 -17.24 20.45 10.04
C PHE A 583 -18.36 19.84 9.18
N PHE A 584 -19.53 19.55 9.76
CA PHE A 584 -20.63 18.94 9.02
C PHE A 584 -21.26 19.90 8.00
N ALA A 585 -21.09 21.21 8.17
CA ALA A 585 -21.61 22.23 7.26
C ALA A 585 -20.79 22.35 5.96
N GLU A 586 -19.53 21.90 5.96
CA GLU A 586 -18.62 22.01 4.80
C GLU A 586 -18.74 20.84 3.82
N LEU A 587 -19.34 19.71 4.23
CA LEU A 587 -19.45 18.49 3.44
C LEU A 587 -20.59 18.57 2.41
N LYS A 588 -20.34 19.22 1.28
CA LYS A 588 -21.30 19.35 0.18
C LYS A 588 -20.80 18.59 -1.04
N GLU A 589 -21.35 17.41 -1.35
CA GLU A 589 -21.30 16.91 -2.74
C GLU A 589 -22.28 15.80 -3.14
N GLN A 590 -23.35 15.52 -2.37
CA GLN A 590 -24.51 14.81 -2.92
C GLN A 590 -25.81 15.41 -2.39
N PRO A 591 -26.81 15.71 -3.24
CA PRO A 591 -28.02 16.43 -2.80
C PRO A 591 -28.81 15.65 -1.73
N ILE A 592 -28.88 14.32 -1.83
CA ILE A 592 -29.59 13.49 -0.84
C ILE A 592 -28.74 13.29 0.42
N THR A 593 -27.48 12.86 0.27
CA THR A 593 -26.59 12.55 1.41
C THR A 593 -26.16 13.81 2.17
N GLY A 594 -25.86 14.89 1.46
CA GLY A 594 -25.53 16.20 2.03
C GLY A 594 -26.69 16.83 2.80
N THR A 595 -27.93 16.62 2.35
CA THR A 595 -29.12 17.03 3.13
C THR A 595 -29.20 16.31 4.47
N HIS A 596 -28.90 15.00 4.51
CA HIS A 596 -28.86 14.24 5.76
C HIS A 596 -27.74 14.72 6.70
N PHE A 597 -26.56 15.04 6.15
CA PHE A 597 -25.43 15.55 6.92
C PHE A 597 -25.71 16.93 7.52
N ILE A 598 -26.28 17.83 6.72
CA ILE A 598 -26.61 19.17 7.20
C ILE A 598 -27.76 19.12 8.21
N HIS A 599 -28.81 18.34 7.99
CA HIS A 599 -29.86 18.17 9.00
C HIS A 599 -29.36 17.51 10.27
N PHE A 600 -28.44 16.54 10.18
CA PHE A 600 -27.78 15.98 11.35
C PHE A 600 -27.03 17.07 12.11
N GLY A 601 -26.19 17.86 11.44
CA GLY A 601 -25.48 18.99 12.03
C GLY A 601 -26.41 20.03 12.67
N LEU A 602 -27.52 20.38 12.00
CA LEU A 602 -28.50 21.36 12.51
C LEU A 602 -29.28 20.87 13.74
N ASN A 603 -29.38 19.55 13.93
CA ASN A 603 -30.00 18.91 15.10
C ASN A 603 -29.02 18.72 16.27
N LEU A 604 -27.73 18.97 16.06
CA LEU A 604 -26.76 19.07 17.14
C LEU A 604 -27.00 20.39 17.89
N ASP A 605 -26.66 20.41 19.18
CA ASP A 605 -26.88 21.54 20.12
C ASP A 605 -25.95 22.74 19.82
N ILE A 606 -25.95 23.19 18.57
CA ILE A 606 -25.25 24.38 18.08
C ILE A 606 -26.08 25.59 18.49
N LYS A 607 -25.44 26.62 19.04
CA LYS A 607 -26.11 27.92 19.19
C LYS A 607 -26.67 28.36 17.84
N HIS A 608 -28.00 28.49 17.75
CA HIS A 608 -28.74 28.86 16.53
C HIS A 608 -28.42 30.26 15.96
N SER A 609 -27.39 30.93 16.49
CA SER A 609 -26.96 32.30 16.17
C SER A 609 -25.52 32.37 15.64
N THR A 610 -24.99 31.30 15.04
CA THR A 610 -23.64 31.30 14.43
C THR A 610 -23.70 31.47 12.91
N ALA A 611 -22.65 32.07 12.33
CA ALA A 611 -22.55 32.26 10.87
C ALA A 611 -22.56 30.91 10.12
N THR A 612 -22.04 29.87 10.75
CA THR A 612 -22.03 28.48 10.27
C THR A 612 -23.44 27.90 10.18
N TYR A 613 -24.29 28.17 11.18
CA TYR A 613 -25.70 27.75 11.19
C TYR A 613 -26.49 28.40 10.05
N ALA A 614 -26.25 29.69 9.79
CA ALA A 614 -26.83 30.38 8.64
C ALA A 614 -26.34 29.82 7.29
N GLN A 615 -25.05 29.49 7.21
CA GLN A 615 -24.46 28.91 6.00
C GLN A 615 -25.04 27.53 5.69
N ALA A 616 -25.29 26.70 6.70
CA ALA A 616 -25.95 25.40 6.56
C ALA A 616 -27.35 25.51 5.92
N TYR A 617 -28.20 26.41 6.42
CA TYR A 617 -29.51 26.67 5.79
C TYR A 617 -29.39 27.20 4.36
N ARG A 618 -28.40 28.05 4.08
CA ARG A 618 -28.15 28.52 2.72
C ARG A 618 -27.75 27.37 1.78
N ILE A 619 -26.95 26.41 2.25
CA ILE A 619 -26.58 25.24 1.46
C ILE A 619 -27.78 24.33 1.21
N LEU A 620 -28.64 24.09 2.22
CA LEU A 620 -29.91 23.38 2.03
C LEU A 620 -30.78 24.04 0.94
N GLY A 621 -30.78 25.37 0.89
CA GLY A 621 -31.45 26.12 -0.16
C GLY A 621 -30.90 25.81 -1.55
N HIS A 622 -29.57 25.78 -1.73
CA HIS A 622 -28.96 25.45 -3.03
C HIS A 622 -29.27 24.01 -3.45
N ILE A 623 -29.18 23.06 -2.51
CA ILE A 623 -29.52 21.67 -2.78
C ILE A 623 -31.00 21.52 -3.19
N ALA A 624 -31.90 22.26 -2.56
CA ALA A 624 -33.31 22.27 -2.93
C ALA A 624 -33.56 22.86 -4.33
N LEU A 625 -32.77 23.86 -4.76
CA LEU A 625 -32.83 24.37 -6.15
C LEU A 625 -32.33 23.35 -7.15
N ASP A 626 -31.22 22.66 -6.87
CA ASP A 626 -30.68 21.60 -7.73
C ASP A 626 -31.67 20.45 -7.89
N MET A 627 -32.51 20.20 -6.87
CA MET A 627 -33.62 19.23 -6.92
C MET A 627 -34.92 19.78 -7.53
N ALA A 628 -34.89 20.96 -8.17
CA ALA A 628 -36.04 21.65 -8.74
C ALA A 628 -37.19 21.93 -7.74
N ARG A 629 -36.86 22.22 -6.47
CA ARG A 629 -37.80 22.56 -5.39
C ARG A 629 -37.60 24.00 -4.89
N PRO A 630 -37.89 25.03 -5.71
CA PRO A 630 -37.57 26.41 -5.36
C PRO A 630 -38.35 26.95 -4.16
N LYS A 631 -39.58 26.51 -3.91
CA LYS A 631 -40.33 26.89 -2.70
C LYS A 631 -39.65 26.42 -1.41
N ALA A 632 -39.12 25.19 -1.40
CA ALA A 632 -38.36 24.66 -0.26
C ALA A 632 -37.03 25.40 -0.09
N ALA A 633 -36.36 25.72 -1.21
CA ALA A 633 -35.15 26.51 -1.19
C ALA A 633 -35.36 27.90 -0.57
N LEU A 634 -36.46 28.55 -0.94
CA LEU A 634 -36.84 29.87 -0.44
C LEU A 634 -37.03 29.86 1.08
N SER A 635 -37.71 28.83 1.63
CA SER A 635 -37.87 28.66 3.07
C SER A 635 -36.52 28.54 3.78
N ALA A 636 -35.58 27.77 3.22
CA ALA A 636 -34.24 27.61 3.79
C ALA A 636 -33.41 28.90 3.72
N TYR A 637 -33.50 29.66 2.62
CA TYR A 637 -32.83 30.95 2.51
C TYR A 637 -33.37 31.99 3.48
N PHE A 638 -34.67 32.02 3.77
CA PHE A 638 -35.22 32.92 4.78
C PHE A 638 -34.74 32.59 6.19
N GLN A 639 -34.58 31.30 6.53
CA GLN A 639 -33.95 30.92 7.80
C GLN A 639 -32.50 31.42 7.87
N ALA A 640 -31.72 31.24 6.80
CA ALA A 640 -30.37 31.78 6.71
C ALA A 640 -30.33 33.32 6.83
N LEU A 641 -31.30 34.01 6.23
CA LEU A 641 -31.44 35.46 6.28
C LEU A 641 -31.65 35.94 7.73
N THR A 642 -32.64 35.39 8.42
CA THR A 642 -32.95 35.76 9.81
C THR A 642 -31.74 35.58 10.74
N ILE A 643 -31.00 34.48 10.58
CA ILE A 643 -29.80 34.22 11.39
C ILE A 643 -28.69 35.23 11.07
N ARG A 644 -28.44 35.56 9.79
CA ARG A 644 -27.40 36.53 9.43
C ARG A 644 -27.75 37.95 9.83
N GLU A 645 -29.02 38.34 9.75
CA GLU A 645 -29.48 39.66 10.23
C GLU A 645 -29.19 39.85 11.72
N LEU A 646 -29.35 38.80 12.52
CA LEU A 646 -29.04 38.82 13.96
C LEU A 646 -27.54 38.96 14.25
N ILE A 647 -26.67 38.47 13.37
CA ILE A 647 -25.21 38.44 13.60
C ILE A 647 -24.51 39.69 13.03
N HIS A 648 -24.83 40.06 11.79
CA HIS A 648 -24.08 41.06 11.03
C HIS A 648 -24.88 42.33 10.70
N GLY A 649 -26.17 42.37 11.04
CA GLY A 649 -27.07 43.46 10.65
C GLY A 649 -27.47 43.42 9.18
N THR A 650 -28.36 44.33 8.76
CA THR A 650 -29.07 44.27 7.47
C THR A 650 -28.27 44.71 6.24
N ARG A 651 -27.11 45.37 6.43
CA ARG A 651 -26.29 45.95 5.33
C ARG A 651 -24.91 45.32 5.15
N SER A 652 -24.67 44.14 5.72
CA SER A 652 -23.36 43.48 5.59
C SER A 652 -23.19 42.82 4.20
N PRO A 653 -21.96 42.69 3.67
CA PRO A 653 -21.71 41.99 2.40
C PRO A 653 -22.24 40.55 2.36
N GLU A 654 -22.27 39.86 3.51
CA GLU A 654 -22.78 38.49 3.64
C GLU A 654 -24.30 38.41 3.44
N MET A 655 -25.03 39.52 3.56
CA MET A 655 -26.46 39.62 3.26
C MET A 655 -26.73 39.64 1.77
N ALA A 656 -25.88 40.28 0.97
CA ALA A 656 -26.02 40.35 -0.48
C ALA A 656 -26.02 38.95 -1.12
N ASP A 657 -25.19 38.03 -0.61
CA ASP A 657 -25.15 36.63 -1.04
C ASP A 657 -26.47 35.88 -0.77
N VAL A 658 -27.11 36.17 0.37
CA VAL A 658 -28.39 35.54 0.74
C VAL A 658 -29.53 36.13 -0.09
N TYR A 659 -29.56 37.45 -0.27
CA TYR A 659 -30.54 38.11 -1.14
C TYR A 659 -30.44 37.64 -2.59
N GLY A 660 -29.23 37.47 -3.14
CA GLY A 660 -29.04 36.85 -4.45
C GLY A 660 -29.56 35.42 -4.52
N SER A 661 -29.37 34.63 -3.46
CA SER A 661 -29.88 33.24 -3.39
C SER A 661 -31.42 33.20 -3.32
N ILE A 662 -32.05 34.12 -2.59
CA ILE A 662 -33.51 34.31 -2.53
C ILE A 662 -34.05 34.72 -3.91
N ALA A 663 -33.43 35.72 -4.54
CA ALA A 663 -33.81 36.19 -5.86
C ALA A 663 -33.75 35.08 -6.92
N TYR A 664 -32.71 34.25 -6.88
CA TYR A 664 -32.57 33.12 -7.79
C TYR A 664 -33.72 32.11 -7.62
N SER A 665 -34.16 31.84 -6.39
CA SER A 665 -35.34 30.99 -6.14
C SER A 665 -36.64 31.60 -6.66
N TYR A 666 -36.81 32.93 -6.55
CA TYR A 666 -37.97 33.62 -7.13
C TYR A 666 -37.95 33.62 -8.67
N ALA A 667 -36.77 33.79 -9.27
CA ALA A 667 -36.57 33.71 -10.72
C ALA A 667 -36.94 32.32 -11.27
N GLU A 668 -36.53 31.24 -10.58
CA GLU A 668 -36.91 29.86 -10.94
C GLU A 668 -38.41 29.58 -10.76
N GLN A 669 -39.09 30.33 -9.89
CA GLN A 669 -40.56 30.29 -9.75
C GLN A 669 -41.30 31.17 -10.76
N GLY A 670 -40.60 31.96 -11.57
CA GLY A 670 -41.20 32.94 -12.47
C GLY A 670 -41.78 34.19 -11.79
N LYS A 671 -41.46 34.41 -10.49
CA LYS A 671 -41.91 35.59 -9.74
C LYS A 671 -40.93 36.74 -9.93
N VAL A 672 -41.17 37.51 -10.98
CA VAL A 672 -40.26 38.53 -11.50
C VAL A 672 -40.06 39.68 -10.52
N ASP A 673 -41.15 40.24 -10.02
CA ASP A 673 -41.10 41.45 -9.19
C ASP A 673 -40.38 41.16 -7.86
N ASP A 674 -40.66 40.00 -7.26
CA ASP A 674 -39.96 39.53 -6.06
C ASP A 674 -38.47 39.31 -6.34
N ALA A 675 -38.12 38.68 -7.46
CA ALA A 675 -36.72 38.44 -7.83
C ALA A 675 -35.95 39.76 -8.01
N LEU A 676 -36.52 40.73 -8.74
CA LEU A 676 -35.92 42.04 -8.96
C LEU A 676 -35.79 42.83 -7.65
N TYR A 677 -36.77 42.76 -6.77
CA TYR A 677 -36.72 43.41 -5.46
C TYR A 677 -35.52 42.93 -4.62
N TYR A 678 -35.29 41.61 -4.56
CA TYR A 678 -34.16 41.06 -3.81
C TYR A 678 -32.81 41.27 -4.52
N LEU A 679 -32.79 41.33 -5.85
CA LEU A 679 -31.57 41.70 -6.59
C LEU A 679 -31.17 43.15 -6.34
N GLN A 680 -32.14 44.07 -6.30
CA GLN A 680 -31.88 45.47 -5.97
C GLN A 680 -31.26 45.60 -4.58
N LYS A 681 -31.79 44.87 -3.59
CA LYS A 681 -31.20 44.84 -2.23
C LYS A 681 -29.75 44.34 -2.21
N ALA A 682 -29.43 43.32 -3.01
CA ALA A 682 -28.06 42.82 -3.12
C ALA A 682 -27.14 43.84 -3.80
N GLU A 683 -27.64 44.51 -4.84
CA GLU A 683 -26.94 45.56 -5.60
C GLU A 683 -26.65 46.80 -4.75
N ASP A 684 -27.61 47.27 -3.95
CA ASP A 684 -27.42 48.40 -3.03
C ASP A 684 -26.27 48.10 -2.04
N ILE A 685 -26.21 46.89 -1.49
CA ILE A 685 -25.14 46.46 -0.58
C ILE A 685 -23.80 46.34 -1.30
N HIS A 686 -23.76 45.79 -2.52
CA HIS A 686 -22.53 45.70 -3.29
C HIS A 686 -22.00 47.09 -3.67
N ASN A 687 -22.87 48.01 -4.07
CA ASN A 687 -22.49 49.39 -4.39
C ASN A 687 -21.92 50.16 -3.19
N GLU A 688 -22.44 49.90 -1.98
CA GLU A 688 -21.94 50.50 -0.74
C GLU A 688 -20.61 49.91 -0.26
N ASN A 689 -20.26 48.67 -0.67
CA ASN A 689 -19.10 47.95 -0.16
C ASN A 689 -18.03 47.65 -1.22
N ASP A 690 -18.35 46.81 -2.20
CA ASP A 690 -17.43 46.37 -3.27
C ASP A 690 -18.22 46.09 -4.56
N PRO A 691 -18.32 47.08 -5.48
CA PRO A 691 -19.07 46.95 -6.72
C PRO A 691 -18.57 45.84 -7.65
N LEU A 692 -17.30 45.43 -7.54
CA LEU A 692 -16.72 44.38 -8.38
C LEU A 692 -17.29 42.99 -8.06
N ARG A 693 -17.95 42.82 -6.91
CA ARG A 693 -18.54 41.54 -6.50
C ARG A 693 -19.94 41.28 -7.05
N MET A 694 -20.49 42.20 -7.83
CA MET A 694 -21.87 42.12 -8.31
C MET A 694 -22.09 41.13 -9.47
N GLY A 695 -21.04 40.46 -9.98
CA GLY A 695 -21.14 39.54 -11.12
C GLY A 695 -22.21 38.45 -10.96
N ARG A 696 -22.33 37.84 -9.77
CA ARG A 696 -23.36 36.81 -9.51
C ARG A 696 -24.78 37.39 -9.57
N ALA A 697 -25.01 38.58 -9.00
CA ALA A 697 -26.31 39.23 -9.05
C ALA A 697 -26.70 39.59 -10.49
N GLN A 698 -25.74 40.06 -11.29
CA GLN A 698 -25.95 40.36 -12.73
C GLN A 698 -26.29 39.10 -13.54
N ALA A 699 -25.67 37.96 -13.24
CA ALA A 699 -26.05 36.68 -13.87
C ALA A 699 -27.50 36.27 -13.52
N ILE A 700 -27.95 36.53 -12.28
CA ILE A 700 -29.32 36.24 -11.86
C ILE A 700 -30.32 37.23 -12.47
N TYR A 701 -29.97 38.52 -12.62
CA TYR A 701 -30.75 39.47 -13.41
C TYR A 701 -30.95 38.96 -14.84
N ALA A 702 -29.86 38.51 -15.48
CA ALA A 702 -29.93 37.98 -16.83
C ALA A 702 -30.89 36.80 -16.95
N LEU A 703 -30.80 35.84 -16.04
CA LEU A 703 -31.72 34.71 -15.98
C LEU A 703 -33.16 35.15 -15.77
N THR A 704 -33.39 36.06 -14.83
CA THR A 704 -34.72 36.57 -14.48
C THR A 704 -35.37 37.22 -15.71
N TYR A 705 -34.65 38.10 -16.41
CA TYR A 705 -35.15 38.72 -17.63
C TYR A 705 -35.38 37.72 -18.77
N LEU A 706 -34.53 36.69 -18.89
CA LEU A 706 -34.71 35.64 -19.89
C LEU A 706 -36.00 34.84 -19.66
N ARG A 707 -36.29 34.47 -18.41
CA ARG A 707 -37.51 33.73 -18.02
C ARG A 707 -38.80 34.48 -18.34
N VAL A 708 -38.74 35.81 -18.37
CA VAL A 708 -39.90 36.71 -18.58
C VAL A 708 -40.03 37.13 -20.04
N GLY A 709 -39.15 36.63 -20.91
CA GLY A 709 -39.17 37.00 -22.33
C GLY A 709 -38.67 38.41 -22.58
N ARG A 710 -37.76 38.93 -21.74
CA ARG A 710 -37.05 40.20 -21.91
C ARG A 710 -35.58 39.98 -22.30
N PRO A 711 -35.33 39.51 -23.53
CA PRO A 711 -34.00 39.11 -23.97
C PRO A 711 -32.97 40.25 -24.06
N GLY A 712 -33.42 41.48 -24.33
CA GLY A 712 -32.54 42.65 -24.41
C GLY A 712 -31.96 43.02 -23.04
N ASP A 713 -32.83 43.09 -22.03
CA ASP A 713 -32.43 43.35 -20.64
C ASP A 713 -31.53 42.22 -20.09
N SER A 714 -31.83 40.97 -20.49
CA SER A 714 -30.99 39.81 -20.17
C SER A 714 -29.57 39.94 -20.71
N LEU A 715 -29.44 40.34 -21.98
CA LEU A 715 -28.14 40.54 -22.64
C LEU A 715 -27.36 41.69 -21.99
N ASN A 716 -28.03 42.79 -21.64
CA ASN A 716 -27.40 43.92 -20.96
C ASN A 716 -26.83 43.52 -19.59
N ALA A 717 -27.59 42.74 -18.81
CA ALA A 717 -27.13 42.22 -17.53
C ALA A 717 -25.92 41.25 -17.68
N LEU A 718 -25.90 40.41 -18.72
CA LEU A 718 -24.74 39.55 -19.03
C LEU A 718 -23.51 40.36 -19.42
N HIS A 719 -23.66 41.40 -20.25
CA HIS A 719 -22.56 42.28 -20.63
C HIS A 719 -21.97 42.97 -19.39
N HIS A 720 -22.83 43.40 -18.46
CA HIS A 720 -22.39 43.97 -17.20
C HIS A 720 -21.63 42.93 -16.34
N CYS A 721 -22.15 41.70 -16.24
CA CYS A 721 -21.47 40.60 -15.57
C CYS A 721 -20.06 40.31 -16.15
N TRP A 722 -19.91 40.28 -17.48
CA TRP A 722 -18.62 40.03 -18.13
C TRP A 722 -17.62 41.15 -17.89
N LYS A 723 -18.09 42.41 -17.95
CA LYS A 723 -17.27 43.58 -17.66
C LYS A 723 -16.71 43.53 -16.23
N LEU A 724 -17.51 43.09 -15.26
CA LEU A 724 -17.07 42.91 -13.87
C LEU A 724 -16.04 41.78 -13.69
N GLN A 725 -16.00 40.82 -14.61
CA GLN A 725 -15.06 39.69 -14.60
C GLN A 725 -13.80 39.92 -15.46
N ASN A 726 -13.62 41.13 -16.01
CA ASN A 726 -12.56 41.46 -16.98
C ASN A 726 -12.55 40.56 -18.23
N LEU A 727 -13.71 40.03 -18.63
CA LEU A 727 -13.86 39.21 -19.83
C LEU A 727 -14.22 40.08 -21.04
N THR A 728 -13.57 39.86 -22.18
CA THR A 728 -13.84 40.59 -23.42
C THR A 728 -14.98 39.96 -24.23
N GLU A 729 -15.64 40.75 -25.10
CA GLU A 729 -16.75 40.27 -25.95
C GLU A 729 -16.30 39.16 -26.93
N ASP A 730 -15.01 39.15 -27.30
CA ASP A 730 -14.40 38.17 -28.20
C ASP A 730 -14.20 36.78 -27.54
N GLU A 731 -13.85 36.74 -26.25
CA GLU A 731 -13.59 35.50 -25.49
C GLU A 731 -14.86 34.65 -25.27
N ASN A 732 -16.06 35.25 -25.36
CA ASN A 732 -17.35 34.58 -25.12
C ASN A 732 -18.31 34.65 -26.33
N THR A 733 -17.76 34.81 -27.54
CA THR A 733 -18.51 34.89 -28.80
C THR A 733 -19.53 33.75 -29.02
N LEU A 734 -19.29 32.55 -28.49
CA LEU A 734 -20.23 31.42 -28.60
C LEU A 734 -21.48 31.60 -27.73
N ALA A 735 -21.33 32.00 -26.47
CA ALA A 735 -22.46 32.25 -25.55
C ALA A 735 -23.29 33.45 -26.01
N ALA A 736 -22.64 34.52 -26.47
CA ALA A 736 -23.31 35.68 -27.06
C ALA A 736 -24.07 35.33 -28.35
N LYS A 737 -23.51 34.46 -29.22
CA LYS A 737 -24.19 33.96 -30.43
C LYS A 737 -25.37 33.05 -30.11
N LEU A 738 -25.23 32.16 -29.12
CA LEU A 738 -26.31 31.27 -28.65
C LEU A 738 -27.43 32.04 -27.97
N LEU A 739 -27.12 33.06 -27.17
CA LEU A 739 -28.15 33.93 -26.61
C LEU A 739 -28.85 34.68 -27.74
N ARG A 740 -28.12 35.36 -28.64
CA ARG A 740 -28.72 36.07 -29.78
C ARG A 740 -29.58 35.16 -30.66
N SER A 741 -29.22 33.88 -30.83
CA SER A 741 -30.05 32.91 -31.57
C SER A 741 -31.29 32.48 -30.80
N VAL A 742 -31.21 32.27 -29.48
CA VAL A 742 -32.38 32.03 -28.60
C VAL A 742 -33.31 33.25 -28.58
N ILE A 743 -32.75 34.46 -28.57
CA ILE A 743 -33.50 35.72 -28.68
C ILE A 743 -34.22 35.79 -30.02
N LYS A 744 -33.54 35.45 -31.12
CA LYS A 744 -34.13 35.40 -32.47
C LYS A 744 -35.23 34.35 -32.60
N MET A 745 -35.07 33.19 -31.94
CA MET A 745 -36.10 32.15 -31.86
C MET A 745 -37.28 32.59 -30.99
N SER A 746 -37.05 33.24 -29.84
CA SER A 746 -38.10 33.70 -28.92
C SER A 746 -39.02 34.77 -29.53
N LYS A 747 -38.47 35.63 -30.41
CA LYS A 747 -39.25 36.61 -31.18
C LYS A 747 -40.16 35.98 -32.24
N GLY A 748 -39.89 34.75 -32.68
CA GLY A 748 -40.74 34.01 -33.62
C GLY A 748 -41.88 33.22 -32.96
N ILE A 749 -41.87 33.06 -31.64
CA ILE A 749 -42.89 32.29 -30.91
C ILE A 749 -44.30 32.92 -30.99
N PRO A 750 -44.48 34.25 -30.89
CA PRO A 750 -45.79 34.88 -31.06
C PRO A 750 -46.34 34.72 -32.49
N GLU A 751 -45.49 34.78 -33.51
CA GLU A 751 -45.89 34.56 -34.91
C GLU A 751 -46.26 33.09 -35.17
N MET A 752 -45.52 32.14 -34.58
CA MET A 752 -45.84 30.71 -34.67
C MET A 752 -47.13 30.36 -33.92
N GLN A 753 -47.37 30.95 -32.74
CA GLN A 753 -48.63 30.80 -31.99
C GLN A 753 -49.81 31.47 -32.70
N ALA A 754 -49.62 32.64 -33.34
CA ALA A 754 -50.64 33.28 -34.16
C ALA A 754 -50.92 32.50 -35.45
N HIS A 755 -49.93 31.81 -36.01
CA HIS A 755 -50.11 30.95 -37.17
C HIS A 755 -50.85 29.65 -36.82
N LEU A 756 -50.54 29.05 -35.66
CA LEU A 756 -51.24 27.89 -35.09
C LEU A 756 -52.65 28.19 -34.58
N ALA A 757 -52.95 29.45 -34.22
CA ALA A 757 -54.30 29.89 -33.85
C ALA A 757 -55.17 30.30 -35.06
N ARG A 758 -54.56 30.43 -36.25
CA ARG A 758 -55.25 30.71 -37.53
C ARG A 758 -55.37 29.47 -38.43
N SER A 759 -54.64 28.39 -38.14
CA SER A 759 -54.84 27.05 -38.67
C SER A 759 -55.81 26.27 -37.79
#